data_AF-A0A9J7A3F8-F1
#
_entry.id   AF-A0A9J7A3F8-F1
#
_cell.length_a   1.000
_cell.length_b   1.000
_cell.length_c   1.000
_cell.angle_alpha   90.00
_cell.angle_beta   90.00
_cell.angle_gamma   90.00
#
_symmetry.space_group_name_H-M   'P 1'
#
loop_
_entity.id
_entity.type
_entity.pdbx_description
1 polymer ?
#
loop_
_entity_poly.entity_id
_entity_poly.type
_entity_poly.pdbx_seq_one_letter_code
_entity_poly.pdbx_strand_id
1 'polypeptide(L)'
;MKQMSGSRLFMIAVVCGVIAAFLTIYYLKSVEERYRRANQPQKVETVAVVVPKKDMVKGDTITIDAIGKLDVPRKFLPSNFIPASEYQKILNRNIASPLQAGRVITVEAITGTKAETFSETVELGRRAYSVKVNNVDSFDGLLRPGDVIDLMGEFDLEDLGISGGAQEVNEVVMPVLEEVTVLSAGREDHTGRRYERSRQQNSVDGFNMEFTIVTLSLTPRQVARVQLAEATGEMFAILRHPKDTSMAEYDFIRADVLLTPEPEPLVDVVLDENGNPIGRVVGDNVVDANGNIIGKVVDGKAVAFDGTTLGTIVENVSEDDPMLRVRERADVVRDASGKVIGKVEEVVRDANGNVIGRVVNGQVVDDSGNVIGRVNADGSVTDSSGRVIGQTEKVVVDKSGKIIGKVNKDGTAVSNTGEVLGKVQKNVALDSSGNVVDLRESTVPQGRPKVAQVVRDKDGNVIGRVVDGKVVDANGKVIGRVDESGKAVGLSGETLGVVEEAVIDRDGKVVGQVKEVVRDSSGRVVGEVQEVLRDADGNVIGRVVNGQVVDKDGKVIGKVNKDGSVTSNEGRVLGKVEKVVVDDSGQVVGTVDKSGKAVGLNGETLGSAEKVMVGSDGKVLGSVEEVVRDASGNVIGKVEEVVRDADGNVIGRVVNGQVIDADGNVVGTVNDDGSVTGTDGQILGRVEKAVVDSQGNVIGRVNADGTAVAEDGRVLGTVEQTVLGADGQELDEMTEVVRDADGNVIGRLVDGKVVDAKGNVIGELKDGKVVDSSGKIIANNVSVSTESRGDVAAQLRQNEAAKITREVDYVEFIPGGGGDEGIVPVKRVRLQ
;
A
#
# COMPACT_ATOMS: atom_id res chain seq x y z
N MET A 1 -120.33 -49.13 -23.83
CA MET A 1 -121.52 -48.24 -23.69
C MET A 1 -121.15 -47.16 -22.67
N LYS A 2 -121.07 -45.84 -22.95
CA LYS A 2 -121.24 -45.07 -24.21
C LYS A 2 -120.39 -45.67 -25.35
N GLN A 3 -121.03 -46.03 -26.45
CA GLN A 3 -120.34 -46.44 -27.67
C GLN A 3 -119.51 -45.25 -28.17
N MET A 4 -118.19 -45.32 -28.06
CA MET A 4 -117.31 -44.38 -28.74
C MET A 4 -117.38 -44.73 -30.23
N SER A 5 -117.97 -43.83 -31.02
CA SER A 5 -118.07 -43.92 -32.48
C SER A 5 -116.70 -44.29 -33.08
N GLY A 6 -116.68 -45.25 -34.01
CA GLY A 6 -115.45 -45.70 -34.68
C GLY A 6 -114.63 -44.58 -35.32
N SER A 7 -115.27 -43.44 -35.65
CA SER A 7 -114.60 -42.21 -36.10
C SER A 7 -113.65 -41.60 -35.05
N ARG A 8 -113.99 -41.68 -33.75
CA ARG A 8 -113.15 -41.15 -32.66
C ARG A 8 -111.95 -42.05 -32.40
N LEU A 9 -112.13 -43.36 -32.50
CA LEU A 9 -111.03 -44.34 -32.42
C LEU A 9 -110.04 -44.16 -33.58
N PHE A 10 -110.55 -43.91 -34.79
CA PHE A 10 -109.69 -43.60 -35.94
C PHE A 10 -108.92 -42.29 -35.77
N MET A 11 -109.57 -41.23 -35.27
CA MET A 11 -108.86 -39.97 -34.97
C MET A 11 -107.78 -40.14 -33.91
N ILE A 12 -108.04 -40.90 -32.84
CA ILE A 12 -107.03 -41.17 -31.80
C ILE A 12 -105.85 -41.97 -32.38
N ALA A 13 -106.12 -42.97 -33.23
CA ALA A 13 -105.07 -43.75 -33.88
C ALA A 13 -104.18 -42.89 -34.80
N VAL A 14 -104.78 -41.99 -35.58
CA VAL A 14 -104.04 -41.06 -36.45
C VAL A 14 -103.22 -40.08 -35.62
N VAL A 15 -103.79 -39.50 -34.56
CA VAL A 15 -103.07 -38.57 -33.67
C VAL A 15 -101.90 -39.27 -32.97
N CYS A 16 -102.10 -40.48 -32.44
CA CYS A 16 -101.03 -41.27 -31.86
C CYS A 16 -99.94 -41.60 -32.89
N GLY A 17 -100.33 -41.91 -34.13
CA GLY A 17 -99.38 -42.14 -35.23
C GLY A 17 -98.52 -40.91 -35.56
N VAL A 18 -99.13 -39.72 -35.62
CA VAL A 18 -98.41 -38.46 -35.87
C VAL A 18 -97.49 -38.11 -34.71
N ILE A 19 -97.94 -38.28 -33.46
CA ILE A 19 -97.11 -38.04 -32.26
C ILE A 19 -95.92 -39.01 -32.24
N ALA A 20 -96.14 -40.29 -32.53
CA ALA A 20 -95.07 -41.28 -32.61
C ALA A 20 -94.05 -40.92 -33.70
N ALA A 21 -94.51 -40.52 -34.90
CA ALA A 21 -93.63 -40.10 -35.99
C ALA A 21 -92.81 -38.85 -35.60
N PHE A 22 -93.45 -37.86 -34.98
CA PHE A 22 -92.79 -36.64 -34.53
C PHE A 22 -91.72 -36.92 -33.46
N LEU A 23 -92.05 -37.74 -32.45
CA LEU A 23 -91.10 -38.15 -31.41
C LEU A 23 -89.94 -38.95 -32.00
N THR A 24 -90.19 -39.79 -33.00
CA THR A 24 -89.14 -40.57 -33.66
C THR A 24 -88.20 -39.66 -34.44
N ILE A 25 -88.73 -38.68 -35.19
CA ILE A 25 -87.92 -37.69 -35.91
C ILE A 25 -87.14 -36.81 -34.92
N TYR A 26 -87.75 -36.39 -33.81
CA TYR A 26 -87.09 -35.60 -32.78
C TYR A 26 -85.95 -36.39 -32.11
N TYR A 27 -86.20 -37.66 -31.77
CA TYR A 27 -85.18 -38.56 -31.22
C TYR A 27 -84.05 -38.78 -32.24
N LEU A 28 -84.36 -39.08 -33.50
CA LEU A 28 -83.37 -39.22 -34.58
C LEU A 28 -82.53 -37.96 -34.76
N LYS A 29 -83.13 -36.76 -34.78
CA LYS A 29 -82.38 -35.50 -34.84
C LYS A 29 -81.48 -35.28 -33.62
N SER A 30 -81.98 -35.59 -32.42
CA SER A 30 -81.19 -35.45 -31.19
C SER A 30 -80.00 -36.41 -31.14
N VAL A 31 -80.17 -37.60 -31.74
CA VAL A 31 -79.15 -38.64 -31.87
C VAL A 31 -78.15 -38.28 -32.97
N GLU A 32 -78.62 -37.77 -34.11
CA GLU A 32 -77.79 -37.27 -35.21
C GLU A 32 -76.92 -36.08 -34.77
N GLU A 33 -77.45 -35.14 -33.97
CA GLU A 33 -76.64 -34.06 -33.38
C GLU A 33 -75.60 -34.57 -32.38
N ARG A 34 -75.94 -35.58 -31.57
CA ARG A 34 -74.96 -36.23 -30.67
C ARG A 34 -73.85 -36.91 -31.46
N TYR A 35 -74.16 -37.60 -32.57
CA TYR A 35 -73.15 -38.20 -33.44
C TYR A 35 -72.37 -37.14 -34.26
N ARG A 36 -73.01 -36.05 -34.71
CA ARG A 36 -72.32 -34.94 -35.41
C ARG A 36 -71.35 -34.19 -34.49
N ARG A 37 -71.68 -34.01 -33.20
CA ARG A 37 -70.77 -33.40 -32.21
C ARG A 37 -69.67 -34.37 -31.77
N ALA A 38 -69.94 -35.67 -31.72
CA ALA A 38 -68.94 -36.69 -31.38
C ALA A 38 -67.94 -36.99 -32.53
N ASN A 39 -68.37 -36.87 -33.79
CA ASN A 39 -67.55 -37.11 -34.99
C ASN A 39 -67.22 -35.83 -35.76
N GLN A 40 -67.12 -34.67 -35.10
CA GLN A 40 -66.34 -33.56 -35.66
C GLN A 40 -64.86 -33.95 -35.54
N PRO A 41 -64.13 -34.23 -36.64
CA PRO A 41 -62.71 -34.51 -36.54
C PRO A 41 -62.06 -33.32 -35.83
N GLN A 42 -61.34 -33.58 -34.73
CA GLN A 42 -60.57 -32.55 -34.04
C GLN A 42 -59.77 -31.78 -35.10
N LYS A 43 -59.95 -30.45 -35.18
CA LYS A 43 -59.07 -29.60 -35.99
C LYS A 43 -57.67 -29.77 -35.43
N VAL A 44 -56.90 -30.65 -36.05
CA VAL A 44 -55.52 -30.89 -35.69
C VAL A 44 -54.76 -29.60 -36.05
N GLU A 45 -54.27 -28.90 -35.04
CA GLU A 45 -53.48 -27.69 -35.24
C GLU A 45 -52.17 -28.08 -35.95
N THR A 46 -52.07 -27.71 -37.23
CA THR A 46 -50.89 -27.92 -38.06
C THR A 46 -49.97 -26.71 -37.95
N VAL A 47 -48.67 -26.98 -37.85
CA VAL A 47 -47.63 -25.95 -37.81
C VAL A 47 -46.77 -26.09 -39.05
N ALA A 48 -46.51 -24.97 -39.72
CA ALA A 48 -45.60 -24.91 -40.85
C ALA A 48 -44.15 -25.02 -40.37
N VAL A 49 -43.40 -25.99 -40.89
CA VAL A 49 -41.99 -26.23 -40.55
C VAL A 49 -41.11 -26.23 -41.78
N VAL A 50 -39.81 -26.02 -41.57
CA VAL A 50 -38.82 -26.07 -42.64
C VAL A 50 -38.29 -27.51 -42.82
N VAL A 51 -38.25 -27.96 -44.07
CA VAL A 51 -37.74 -29.29 -44.47
C VAL A 51 -36.75 -29.18 -45.63
N PRO A 52 -35.74 -30.06 -45.76
CA PRO A 52 -34.89 -30.14 -46.94
C PRO A 52 -35.66 -30.67 -48.15
N LYS A 53 -35.41 -30.13 -49.34
CA LYS A 53 -35.94 -30.66 -50.61
C LYS A 53 -35.14 -31.84 -51.16
N LYS A 54 -33.89 -31.99 -50.73
CA LYS A 54 -32.96 -33.06 -51.10
C LYS A 54 -32.22 -33.54 -49.86
N ASP A 55 -31.62 -34.73 -49.94
CA ASP A 55 -30.72 -35.22 -48.90
C ASP A 55 -29.50 -34.28 -48.79
N MET A 56 -29.10 -33.98 -47.56
CA MET A 56 -27.99 -33.09 -47.22
C MET A 56 -27.02 -33.80 -46.28
N VAL A 57 -25.73 -33.73 -46.56
CA VAL A 57 -24.68 -34.32 -45.73
C VAL A 57 -24.10 -33.30 -44.74
N LYS A 58 -23.37 -33.79 -43.74
CA LYS A 58 -22.69 -32.92 -42.77
C LYS A 58 -21.73 -31.97 -43.51
N GLY A 59 -21.82 -30.68 -43.21
CA GLY A 59 -21.03 -29.62 -43.85
C GLY A 59 -21.75 -28.90 -44.99
N ASP A 60 -22.84 -29.45 -45.54
CA ASP A 60 -23.62 -28.78 -46.60
C ASP A 60 -24.23 -27.47 -46.09
N THR A 61 -24.20 -26.43 -46.91
CA THR A 61 -24.79 -25.12 -46.58
C THR A 61 -26.26 -25.06 -46.96
N ILE A 62 -27.09 -24.52 -46.07
CA ILE A 62 -28.53 -24.33 -46.27
C ILE A 62 -28.77 -23.10 -47.14
N THR A 63 -29.11 -23.32 -48.41
CA THR A 63 -29.58 -22.27 -49.34
C THR A 63 -31.10 -22.25 -49.42
N ILE A 64 -31.67 -21.12 -49.86
CA ILE A 64 -33.13 -20.96 -50.00
C ILE A 64 -33.73 -22.01 -50.96
N ASP A 65 -32.97 -22.42 -51.97
CA ASP A 65 -33.38 -23.40 -52.96
C ASP A 65 -33.38 -24.83 -52.42
N ALA A 66 -32.58 -25.10 -51.37
CA ALA A 66 -32.43 -26.42 -50.76
C ALA A 66 -33.52 -26.73 -49.72
N ILE A 67 -34.31 -25.74 -49.30
CA ILE A 67 -35.35 -25.88 -48.26
C ILE A 67 -36.76 -25.66 -48.80
N GLY A 68 -37.74 -26.22 -48.10
CA GLY A 68 -39.16 -26.13 -48.41
C GLY A 68 -40.00 -25.98 -47.13
N LYS A 69 -41.28 -25.64 -47.33
CA LYS A 69 -42.28 -25.53 -46.27
C LYS A 69 -43.14 -26.79 -46.25
N LEU A 70 -43.31 -27.41 -45.08
CA LEU A 70 -44.21 -28.55 -44.87
C LEU A 70 -45.11 -28.28 -43.67
N ASP A 71 -46.43 -28.47 -43.81
CA ASP A 71 -47.37 -28.32 -42.71
C ASP A 71 -47.55 -29.67 -41.99
N VAL A 72 -47.15 -29.74 -40.72
CA VAL A 72 -47.13 -30.98 -39.93
C VAL A 72 -47.99 -30.79 -38.66
N PRO A 73 -48.80 -31.78 -38.25
CA PRO A 73 -49.49 -31.74 -36.97
C PRO A 73 -48.54 -31.54 -35.79
N ARG A 74 -48.86 -30.61 -34.89
CA ARG A 74 -48.01 -30.25 -33.74
C ARG A 74 -47.57 -31.45 -32.89
N LYS A 75 -48.39 -32.51 -32.81
CA LYS A 75 -48.11 -33.75 -32.06
C LYS A 75 -46.90 -34.55 -32.60
N PHE A 76 -46.56 -34.40 -33.88
CA PHE A 76 -45.46 -35.15 -34.52
C PHE A 76 -44.17 -34.32 -34.65
N LEU A 77 -44.16 -33.08 -34.16
CA LEU A 77 -43.00 -32.22 -34.23
C LEU A 77 -42.08 -32.43 -33.00
N PRO A 78 -40.75 -32.52 -33.22
CA PRO A 78 -39.78 -32.54 -32.12
C PRO A 78 -39.78 -31.19 -31.38
N SER A 79 -39.32 -31.14 -30.13
CA SER A 79 -39.36 -29.91 -29.30
C SER A 79 -38.50 -28.75 -29.84
N ASN A 80 -37.50 -29.05 -30.67
CA ASN A 80 -36.50 -28.13 -31.20
C ASN A 80 -36.66 -27.90 -32.73
N PHE A 81 -37.89 -28.02 -33.25
CA PHE A 81 -38.19 -27.78 -34.66
C PHE A 81 -38.09 -26.30 -35.03
N ILE A 82 -37.79 -26.01 -36.30
CA ILE A 82 -37.71 -24.64 -36.80
C ILE A 82 -38.98 -24.30 -37.60
N PRO A 83 -39.79 -23.33 -37.13
CA PRO A 83 -41.01 -22.95 -37.83
C PRO A 83 -40.67 -22.26 -39.16
N ALA A 84 -41.56 -22.39 -40.15
CA ALA A 84 -41.36 -21.83 -41.47
C ALA A 84 -41.25 -20.29 -41.47
N SER A 85 -41.77 -19.61 -40.45
CA SER A 85 -41.59 -18.16 -40.25
C SER A 85 -40.15 -17.77 -39.93
N GLU A 86 -39.35 -18.69 -39.42
CA GLU A 86 -37.97 -18.44 -38.97
C GLU A 86 -36.91 -18.99 -39.93
N TYR A 87 -37.29 -19.31 -41.18
CA TYR A 87 -36.36 -19.84 -42.18
C TYR A 87 -35.13 -18.95 -42.41
N GLN A 88 -35.22 -17.63 -42.19
CA GLN A 88 -34.09 -16.72 -42.31
C GLN A 88 -32.98 -17.01 -41.30
N LYS A 89 -33.30 -17.55 -40.12
CA LYS A 89 -32.32 -17.90 -39.07
C LYS A 89 -31.44 -19.10 -39.44
N ILE A 90 -31.80 -19.83 -40.50
CA ILE A 90 -31.07 -21.03 -40.94
C ILE A 90 -30.36 -20.88 -42.27
N LEU A 91 -30.67 -19.82 -43.03
CA LEU A 91 -30.01 -19.56 -44.31
C LEU A 91 -28.51 -19.33 -44.10
N ASN A 92 -27.69 -19.93 -44.97
CA ASN A 92 -26.23 -19.89 -44.95
C ASN A 92 -25.57 -20.52 -43.70
N ARG A 93 -26.30 -21.36 -42.95
CA ARG A 93 -25.71 -22.22 -41.91
C ARG A 93 -25.33 -23.58 -42.50
N ASN A 94 -24.39 -24.25 -41.86
CA ASN A 94 -23.97 -25.60 -42.27
C ASN A 94 -24.73 -26.67 -41.49
N ILE A 95 -24.93 -27.81 -42.14
CA ILE A 95 -25.54 -29.00 -41.55
C ILE A 95 -24.56 -29.68 -40.59
N ALA A 96 -24.94 -29.83 -39.32
CA ALA A 96 -24.14 -30.48 -38.29
C ALA A 96 -24.29 -32.02 -38.29
N SER A 97 -25.45 -32.52 -38.76
CA SER A 97 -25.76 -33.96 -38.87
C SER A 97 -26.55 -34.24 -40.17
N PRO A 98 -26.32 -35.38 -40.86
CA PRO A 98 -26.97 -35.67 -42.13
C PRO A 98 -28.51 -35.59 -42.06
N LEU A 99 -29.14 -34.91 -43.03
CA LEU A 99 -30.58 -34.71 -43.11
C LEU A 99 -31.15 -35.33 -44.39
N GLN A 100 -32.28 -36.02 -44.26
CA GLN A 100 -33.01 -36.58 -45.40
C GLN A 100 -34.06 -35.60 -45.92
N ALA A 101 -34.35 -35.67 -47.21
CA ALA A 101 -35.40 -34.90 -47.86
C ALA A 101 -36.76 -35.11 -47.16
N GLY A 102 -37.49 -34.01 -46.93
CA GLY A 102 -38.80 -34.03 -46.29
C GLY A 102 -38.79 -34.19 -44.76
N ARG A 103 -37.63 -34.42 -44.13
CA ARG A 103 -37.53 -34.47 -42.66
C ARG A 103 -37.46 -33.07 -42.06
N VAL A 104 -38.06 -32.86 -40.89
CA VAL A 104 -38.05 -31.55 -40.20
C VAL A 104 -36.63 -31.18 -39.77
N ILE A 105 -36.20 -29.97 -40.12
CA ILE A 105 -34.92 -29.41 -39.66
C ILE A 105 -35.06 -29.00 -38.20
N THR A 106 -34.18 -29.52 -37.35
CA THR A 106 -34.09 -29.17 -35.92
C THR A 106 -32.90 -28.25 -35.67
N VAL A 107 -32.93 -27.50 -34.56
CA VAL A 107 -31.82 -26.62 -34.15
C VAL A 107 -30.52 -27.39 -33.94
N GLU A 108 -30.58 -28.66 -33.54
CA GLU A 108 -29.42 -29.55 -33.37
C GLU A 108 -28.79 -30.00 -34.68
N ALA A 109 -29.55 -30.01 -35.77
CA ALA A 109 -29.06 -30.42 -37.08
C ALA A 109 -28.27 -29.31 -37.81
N ILE A 110 -28.17 -28.12 -37.20
CA ILE A 110 -27.52 -26.93 -37.77
C ILE A 110 -26.46 -26.37 -36.80
N THR A 111 -25.39 -25.78 -37.33
CA THR A 111 -24.31 -25.19 -36.49
C THR A 111 -24.78 -23.94 -35.76
N GLY A 112 -24.44 -23.73 -34.48
CA GLY A 112 -24.93 -22.65 -33.61
C GLY A 112 -24.85 -21.21 -34.15
N THR A 113 -23.79 -20.89 -34.90
CA THR A 113 -23.52 -19.59 -35.53
C THR A 113 -23.12 -19.77 -37.00
N LYS A 114 -23.28 -18.69 -37.79
CA LYS A 114 -22.78 -18.56 -39.17
C LYS A 114 -21.29 -18.94 -39.15
N ALA A 115 -20.83 -19.80 -40.06
CA ALA A 115 -19.55 -20.50 -39.96
C ALA A 115 -18.42 -19.61 -39.39
N GLU A 116 -18.05 -19.83 -38.13
CA GLU A 116 -16.85 -19.27 -37.53
C GLU A 116 -15.68 -20.02 -38.19
N THR A 117 -14.99 -19.36 -39.12
CA THR A 117 -13.66 -19.85 -39.49
C THR A 117 -12.78 -19.77 -38.22
N PHE A 118 -11.85 -20.70 -38.00
CA PHE A 118 -10.91 -20.60 -36.86
C PHE A 118 -10.17 -19.25 -36.82
N SER A 119 -10.00 -18.62 -37.99
CA SER A 119 -9.46 -17.27 -38.12
C SER A 119 -10.33 -16.19 -37.46
N GLU A 120 -11.64 -16.40 -37.31
CA GLU A 120 -12.57 -15.48 -36.62
C GLU A 120 -12.53 -15.61 -35.09
N THR A 121 -11.95 -16.68 -34.53
CA THR A 121 -11.68 -16.78 -33.09
C THR A 121 -10.41 -16.04 -32.65
N VAL A 122 -9.58 -15.60 -33.61
CA VAL A 122 -8.38 -14.79 -33.31
C VAL A 122 -8.78 -13.32 -33.25
N GLU A 123 -8.45 -12.66 -32.15
CA GLU A 123 -8.73 -11.23 -31.97
C GLU A 123 -8.09 -10.37 -33.06
N LEU A 124 -8.76 -9.27 -33.42
CA LEU A 124 -8.22 -8.28 -34.36
C LEU A 124 -6.88 -7.75 -33.84
N GLY A 125 -5.84 -7.81 -34.66
CA GLY A 125 -4.48 -7.39 -34.28
C GLY A 125 -3.62 -8.50 -33.66
N ARG A 126 -4.20 -9.66 -33.35
CA ARG A 126 -3.49 -10.86 -32.88
C ARG A 126 -3.35 -11.90 -34.01
N ARG A 127 -2.46 -12.86 -33.84
CA ARG A 127 -2.16 -13.98 -34.75
C ARG A 127 -2.09 -15.25 -33.94
N ALA A 128 -2.72 -16.31 -34.44
CA ALA A 128 -2.52 -17.65 -33.91
C ALA A 128 -1.21 -18.21 -34.47
N TYR A 129 -0.28 -18.57 -33.60
CA TYR A 129 1.01 -19.15 -33.98
C TYR A 129 1.25 -20.42 -33.15
N SER A 130 1.52 -21.54 -33.82
CA SER A 130 1.76 -22.83 -33.18
C SER A 130 3.24 -23.04 -32.98
N VAL A 131 3.64 -23.25 -31.73
CA VAL A 131 5.03 -23.39 -31.29
C VAL A 131 5.23 -24.78 -30.72
N LYS A 132 6.38 -25.37 -31.00
CA LYS A 132 6.84 -26.59 -30.32
C LYS A 132 7.53 -26.18 -29.02
N VAL A 133 7.04 -26.70 -27.91
CA VAL A 133 7.68 -26.53 -26.60
C VAL A 133 8.09 -27.89 -26.06
N ASN A 134 9.27 -27.93 -25.44
CA ASN A 134 9.81 -29.14 -24.84
C ASN A 134 8.93 -29.63 -23.69
N ASN A 135 8.83 -30.95 -23.59
CA ASN A 135 8.04 -31.64 -22.58
C ASN A 135 8.83 -31.80 -21.26
N VAL A 136 9.25 -30.69 -20.65
CA VAL A 136 9.87 -30.75 -19.32
C VAL A 136 8.76 -30.64 -18.27
N ASP A 137 8.07 -31.77 -18.03
CA ASP A 137 7.18 -32.12 -16.90
C ASP A 137 6.07 -31.15 -16.44
N SER A 138 5.90 -29.96 -17.03
CA SER A 138 5.24 -28.89 -16.29
C SER A 138 3.70 -28.93 -16.38
N PHE A 139 3.07 -29.43 -17.45
CA PHE A 139 1.59 -29.37 -17.58
C PHE A 139 0.95 -30.52 -18.37
N ASP A 140 1.33 -31.78 -18.12
CA ASP A 140 0.90 -32.97 -18.88
C ASP A 140 -0.63 -33.13 -19.01
N GLY A 141 -1.23 -32.49 -20.01
CA GLY A 141 -2.68 -32.42 -20.23
C GLY A 141 -3.46 -31.44 -19.32
N LEU A 142 -2.77 -30.55 -18.60
CA LEU A 142 -3.41 -29.55 -17.73
C LEU A 142 -3.71 -28.23 -18.46
N LEU A 143 -2.93 -27.88 -19.49
CA LEU A 143 -3.16 -26.67 -20.30
C LEU A 143 -4.51 -26.72 -21.01
N ARG A 144 -5.27 -25.63 -20.86
CA ARG A 144 -6.58 -25.43 -21.49
C ARG A 144 -6.56 -24.17 -22.35
N PRO A 145 -7.38 -24.12 -23.41
CA PRO A 145 -7.66 -22.88 -24.10
C PRO A 145 -8.13 -21.80 -23.10
N GLY A 146 -7.49 -20.64 -23.14
CA GLY A 146 -7.72 -19.52 -22.23
C GLY A 146 -6.71 -19.41 -21.08
N ASP A 147 -5.87 -20.43 -20.85
CA ASP A 147 -4.78 -20.32 -19.87
C ASP A 147 -3.73 -19.32 -20.34
N VAL A 148 -3.01 -18.72 -19.39
CA VAL A 148 -1.92 -17.77 -19.62
C VAL A 148 -0.61 -18.46 -19.27
N ILE A 149 0.38 -18.37 -20.14
CA ILE A 149 1.70 -18.97 -19.95
C ILE A 149 2.82 -17.96 -20.19
N ASP A 150 3.98 -18.26 -19.63
CA ASP A 150 5.26 -17.65 -19.97
C ASP A 150 6.07 -18.63 -20.81
N LEU A 151 6.71 -18.11 -21.85
CA LEU A 151 7.55 -18.86 -22.76
C LEU A 151 9.00 -18.51 -22.47
N MET A 152 9.74 -19.48 -21.92
CA MET A 152 11.16 -19.39 -21.63
C MET A 152 11.95 -20.10 -22.73
N GLY A 153 13.21 -19.69 -22.91
CA GLY A 153 14.11 -20.33 -23.86
C GLY A 153 15.49 -20.57 -23.26
N GLU A 154 16.09 -21.67 -23.66
CA GLU A 154 17.47 -22.06 -23.40
C GLU A 154 18.29 -21.80 -24.66
N PHE A 155 19.32 -20.97 -24.52
CA PHE A 155 20.14 -20.50 -25.64
C PHE A 155 21.62 -20.55 -25.30
N ASP A 156 22.46 -20.68 -26.32
CA ASP A 156 23.88 -20.39 -26.22
C ASP A 156 24.11 -18.90 -26.51
N LEU A 157 24.89 -18.21 -25.66
CA LEU A 157 25.26 -16.81 -25.86
C LEU A 157 25.96 -16.55 -27.19
N GLU A 158 26.71 -17.54 -27.72
CA GLU A 158 27.36 -17.44 -29.03
C GLU A 158 26.35 -17.31 -30.16
N ASP A 159 25.27 -18.09 -30.11
CA ASP A 159 24.20 -18.09 -31.12
C ASP A 159 23.36 -16.81 -31.07
N LEU A 160 23.33 -16.15 -29.91
CA LEU A 160 22.75 -14.81 -29.72
C LEU A 160 23.68 -13.67 -30.18
N GLY A 161 24.91 -13.98 -30.61
CA GLY A 161 25.90 -13.00 -31.06
C GLY A 161 26.55 -12.21 -29.92
N ILE A 162 26.48 -12.72 -28.68
CA ILE A 162 27.07 -12.10 -27.49
C ILE A 162 28.41 -12.78 -27.20
N SER A 163 29.51 -12.10 -27.52
CA SER A 163 30.86 -12.65 -27.33
C SER A 163 31.29 -12.56 -25.86
N GLY A 164 31.16 -13.67 -25.12
CA GLY A 164 31.81 -13.87 -23.81
C GLY A 164 33.25 -14.35 -23.97
N GLY A 165 34.15 -13.93 -23.09
CA GLY A 165 35.57 -14.33 -23.12
C GLY A 165 35.76 -15.86 -23.05
N ALA A 166 36.85 -16.35 -23.63
CA ALA A 166 37.13 -17.78 -23.78
C ALA A 166 37.18 -18.51 -22.43
N GLN A 167 36.41 -19.60 -22.36
CA GLN A 167 36.24 -20.56 -21.26
C GLN A 167 35.27 -20.13 -20.16
N GLU A 168 33.97 -20.27 -20.40
CA GLU A 168 32.98 -20.60 -19.38
C GLU A 168 31.68 -21.08 -20.06
N VAL A 169 30.78 -21.70 -19.29
CA VAL A 169 29.53 -22.27 -19.79
C VAL A 169 28.66 -21.15 -20.39
N ASN A 170 28.36 -21.23 -21.69
CA ASN A 170 27.64 -20.19 -22.45
C ASN A 170 26.12 -20.35 -22.47
N GLU A 171 25.61 -21.40 -21.84
CA GLU A 171 24.18 -21.72 -21.80
C GLU A 171 23.45 -20.76 -20.84
N VAL A 172 22.37 -20.18 -21.34
CA VAL A 172 21.53 -19.22 -20.62
C VAL A 172 20.06 -19.56 -20.75
N VAL A 173 19.31 -19.32 -19.68
CA VAL A 173 17.85 -19.37 -19.68
C VAL A 173 17.30 -17.96 -19.61
N MET A 174 16.37 -17.60 -20.50
CA MET A 174 15.75 -16.27 -20.52
C MET A 174 14.26 -16.29 -20.88
N PRO A 175 13.48 -15.31 -20.43
CA PRO A 175 12.10 -15.13 -20.87
C PRO A 175 12.04 -14.65 -22.33
N VAL A 176 11.39 -15.43 -23.19
CA VAL A 176 11.16 -15.08 -24.60
C VAL A 176 9.92 -14.19 -24.72
N LEU A 177 8.82 -14.63 -24.10
CA LEU A 177 7.56 -13.91 -23.98
C LEU A 177 6.88 -14.24 -22.66
N GLU A 178 6.26 -13.24 -22.06
CA GLU A 178 5.48 -13.37 -20.83
C GLU A 178 4.02 -12.99 -21.09
N GLU A 179 3.12 -13.49 -20.24
CA GLU A 179 1.68 -13.20 -20.29
C GLU A 179 1.02 -13.60 -21.64
N VAL A 180 1.29 -14.82 -22.11
CA VAL A 180 0.80 -15.29 -23.41
C VAL A 180 -0.44 -16.17 -23.27
N THR A 181 -1.53 -15.79 -23.93
CA THR A 181 -2.77 -16.59 -23.94
C THR A 181 -2.66 -17.80 -24.87
N VAL A 182 -3.02 -18.97 -24.33
CA VAL A 182 -3.11 -20.22 -25.07
C VAL A 182 -4.47 -20.32 -25.78
N LEU A 183 -4.45 -20.44 -27.10
CA LEU A 183 -5.65 -20.68 -27.92
C LEU A 183 -5.98 -22.18 -28.02
N SER A 184 -4.95 -23.03 -28.05
CA SER A 184 -5.09 -24.48 -28.11
C SER A 184 -3.80 -25.16 -27.66
N ALA A 185 -3.92 -26.31 -27.00
CA ALA A 185 -2.80 -27.19 -26.69
C ALA A 185 -3.12 -28.60 -27.23
N GLY A 186 -2.17 -29.19 -27.94
CA GLY A 186 -2.32 -30.50 -28.58
C GLY A 186 -1.05 -31.34 -28.49
N ARG A 187 -1.24 -32.66 -28.45
CA ARG A 187 -0.15 -33.65 -28.50
C ARG A 187 0.04 -34.15 -29.92
N GLU A 188 1.28 -34.18 -30.38
CA GLU A 188 1.66 -34.75 -31.67
C GLU A 188 2.75 -35.80 -31.45
N ASP A 189 2.59 -37.00 -32.04
CA ASP A 189 3.66 -38.00 -31.99
C ASP A 189 4.76 -37.74 -33.04
N HIS A 190 5.85 -38.49 -32.94
CA HIS A 190 6.95 -38.49 -33.92
C HIS A 190 6.53 -38.83 -35.36
N THR A 191 5.28 -39.30 -35.59
CA THR A 191 4.72 -39.56 -36.92
C THR A 191 3.80 -38.43 -37.42
N GLY A 192 3.65 -37.34 -36.67
CA GLY A 192 2.82 -36.20 -37.02
C GLY A 192 1.32 -36.39 -36.76
N ARG A 193 0.93 -37.39 -35.95
CA ARG A 193 -0.48 -37.62 -35.59
C ARG A 193 -0.87 -36.80 -34.38
N ARG A 194 -1.88 -35.94 -34.53
CA ARG A 194 -2.51 -35.17 -33.44
C ARG A 194 -3.45 -36.04 -32.61
N TYR A 195 -3.18 -36.18 -31.31
CA TYR A 195 -4.06 -36.87 -30.37
C TYR A 195 -5.02 -35.87 -29.72
N GLU A 196 -6.15 -35.61 -30.35
CA GLU A 196 -7.14 -34.71 -29.76
C GLU A 196 -8.02 -35.40 -28.69
N ARG A 197 -8.25 -36.72 -28.74
CA ARG A 197 -9.17 -37.42 -27.80
C ARG A 197 -8.97 -38.94 -27.71
N SER A 198 -7.88 -39.45 -27.14
CA SER A 198 -7.82 -40.88 -26.76
C SER A 198 -7.33 -41.08 -25.33
N ARG A 199 -8.27 -41.35 -24.41
CA ARG A 199 -8.00 -41.96 -23.10
C ARG A 199 -7.84 -43.48 -23.26
N GLN A 200 -6.90 -43.94 -24.08
CA GLN A 200 -6.48 -45.34 -24.00
C GLN A 200 -5.29 -45.43 -23.06
N GLN A 201 -5.61 -45.69 -21.80
CA GLN A 201 -4.69 -45.77 -20.68
C GLN A 201 -3.95 -47.13 -20.60
N ASN A 202 -3.91 -47.91 -21.69
CA ASN A 202 -3.32 -49.26 -21.72
C ASN A 202 -2.81 -49.63 -23.12
N SER A 203 -1.82 -48.92 -23.65
CA SER A 203 -1.04 -49.40 -24.80
C SER A 203 0.33 -49.89 -24.33
N VAL A 204 0.61 -51.16 -24.62
CA VAL A 204 1.83 -51.90 -24.29
C VAL A 204 3.06 -51.45 -25.12
N ASP A 205 2.89 -50.46 -26.01
CA ASP A 205 3.90 -50.07 -27.01
C ASP A 205 4.71 -48.80 -26.70
N GLY A 206 4.60 -48.21 -25.50
CA GLY A 206 5.61 -47.23 -25.02
C GLY A 206 5.95 -46.09 -26.00
N PHE A 207 4.96 -45.34 -26.48
CA PHE A 207 5.22 -44.18 -27.34
C PHE A 207 5.81 -43.03 -26.53
N ASN A 208 7.11 -42.77 -26.71
CA ASN A 208 7.79 -41.56 -26.25
C ASN A 208 7.21 -40.33 -26.99
N MET A 209 6.49 -39.47 -26.27
CA MET A 209 6.05 -38.16 -26.78
C MET A 209 7.08 -37.11 -26.34
N GLU A 210 7.78 -36.48 -27.29
CA GLU A 210 8.94 -35.62 -27.02
C GLU A 210 8.59 -34.11 -26.92
N PHE A 211 7.48 -33.66 -27.54
CA PHE A 211 7.10 -32.24 -27.57
C PHE A 211 5.58 -32.00 -27.44
N THR A 212 5.19 -30.86 -26.87
CA THR A 212 3.81 -30.36 -26.86
C THR A 212 3.67 -29.22 -27.88
N ILE A 213 2.59 -29.22 -28.67
CA ILE A 213 2.30 -28.10 -29.59
C ILE A 213 1.30 -27.17 -28.93
N VAL A 214 1.70 -25.93 -28.72
CA VAL A 214 0.86 -24.90 -28.13
C VAL A 214 0.61 -23.82 -29.17
N THR A 215 -0.67 -23.51 -29.41
CA THR A 215 -1.08 -22.41 -30.30
C THR A 215 -1.35 -21.18 -29.45
N LEU A 216 -0.58 -20.12 -29.69
CA LEU A 216 -0.55 -18.90 -28.89
C LEU A 216 -1.24 -17.75 -29.62
N SER A 217 -1.87 -16.85 -28.86
CA SER A 217 -2.38 -15.58 -29.36
C SER A 217 -1.30 -14.51 -29.24
N LEU A 218 -0.71 -14.08 -30.35
CA LEU A 218 0.47 -13.19 -30.36
C LEU A 218 0.26 -11.95 -31.23
N THR A 219 0.95 -10.84 -30.91
CA THR A 219 1.09 -9.70 -31.84
C THR A 219 2.09 -10.01 -32.97
N PRO A 220 2.11 -9.26 -34.09
CA PRO A 220 3.07 -9.49 -35.19
C PRO A 220 4.53 -9.52 -34.74
N ARG A 221 4.90 -8.60 -33.84
CA ARG A 221 6.26 -8.49 -33.33
C ARG A 221 6.61 -9.68 -32.44
N GLN A 222 5.66 -10.13 -31.62
CA GLN A 222 5.81 -11.32 -30.80
C GLN A 222 5.98 -12.58 -31.64
N VAL A 223 5.23 -12.74 -32.74
CA VAL A 223 5.42 -13.88 -33.67
C VAL A 223 6.85 -13.91 -34.22
N ALA A 224 7.38 -12.77 -34.66
CA ALA A 224 8.75 -12.69 -35.16
C ALA A 224 9.79 -13.04 -34.07
N ARG A 225 9.56 -12.60 -32.83
CA ARG A 225 10.43 -12.91 -31.68
C ARG A 225 10.43 -14.41 -31.37
N VAL A 226 9.25 -15.04 -31.30
CA VAL A 226 9.16 -16.48 -31.02
C VAL A 226 9.77 -17.31 -32.16
N GLN A 227 9.57 -16.91 -33.41
CA GLN A 227 10.18 -17.61 -34.55
C GLN A 227 11.71 -17.55 -34.50
N LEU A 228 12.28 -16.43 -34.03
CA LEU A 228 13.73 -16.30 -33.84
C LEU A 228 14.21 -17.17 -32.69
N ALA A 229 13.50 -17.18 -31.56
CA ALA A 229 13.81 -18.04 -30.42
C ALA A 229 13.78 -19.53 -30.83
N GLU A 230 12.73 -19.98 -31.52
CA GLU A 230 12.60 -21.36 -32.02
C GLU A 230 13.74 -21.76 -32.98
N ALA A 231 14.29 -20.81 -33.74
CA ALA A 231 15.39 -21.06 -34.65
C ALA A 231 16.76 -21.10 -33.96
N THR A 232 16.87 -20.53 -32.77
CA THR A 232 18.15 -20.32 -32.06
C THR A 232 18.36 -21.35 -30.95
N GLY A 233 17.29 -21.77 -30.26
CA GLY A 233 17.41 -22.67 -29.12
C GLY A 233 16.11 -23.39 -28.80
N GLU A 234 16.09 -24.04 -27.64
CA GLU A 234 14.94 -24.81 -27.17
C GLU A 234 14.03 -23.94 -26.30
N MET A 235 12.72 -24.15 -26.38
CA MET A 235 11.74 -23.38 -25.62
C MET A 235 10.89 -24.28 -24.73
N PHE A 236 10.53 -23.78 -23.56
CA PHE A 236 9.62 -24.44 -22.64
C PHE A 236 8.58 -23.44 -22.10
N ALA A 237 7.42 -23.94 -21.71
CA ALA A 237 6.30 -23.14 -21.23
C ALA A 237 6.13 -23.28 -19.72
N ILE A 238 5.86 -22.18 -19.04
CA ILE A 238 5.51 -22.08 -17.61
C ILE A 238 4.07 -21.57 -17.50
N LEU A 239 3.22 -22.19 -16.69
CA LEU A 239 1.85 -21.72 -16.47
C LEU A 239 1.84 -20.55 -15.49
N ARG A 240 1.27 -19.44 -15.93
CA ARG A 240 1.08 -18.23 -15.12
C ARG A 240 -0.32 -18.24 -14.51
N HIS A 241 -0.44 -17.77 -13.27
CA HIS A 241 -1.76 -17.57 -12.68
C HIS A 241 -2.50 -16.45 -13.46
N PRO A 242 -3.78 -16.61 -13.84
CA PRO A 242 -4.45 -15.69 -14.78
C PRO A 242 -4.68 -14.26 -14.25
N LYS A 243 -4.46 -14.04 -12.95
CA LYS A 243 -4.49 -12.70 -12.33
C LYS A 243 -3.11 -12.19 -11.93
N ASP A 244 -2.07 -12.95 -12.24
CA ASP A 244 -0.70 -12.55 -11.97
C ASP A 244 -0.21 -11.64 -13.11
N THR A 245 0.17 -10.44 -12.74
CA THR A 245 0.66 -9.39 -13.63
C THR A 245 2.15 -9.11 -13.37
N SER A 246 2.80 -9.91 -12.53
CA SER A 246 4.25 -9.80 -12.32
C SER A 246 5.01 -10.18 -13.59
N MET A 247 6.22 -9.65 -13.70
CA MET A 247 7.13 -9.93 -14.80
C MET A 247 8.44 -10.45 -14.23
N ALA A 248 9.19 -11.22 -15.00
CA ALA A 248 10.51 -11.69 -14.61
C ALA A 248 11.47 -10.50 -14.38
N GLU A 249 12.06 -10.41 -13.19
CA GLU A 249 13.04 -9.37 -12.83
C GLU A 249 14.48 -9.70 -13.26
N TYR A 250 14.64 -10.49 -14.32
CA TYR A 250 15.95 -10.85 -14.87
C TYR A 250 15.90 -10.98 -16.39
N ASP A 251 16.99 -10.58 -17.05
CA ASP A 251 17.13 -10.70 -18.50
C ASP A 251 17.55 -12.11 -18.93
N PHE A 252 18.48 -12.73 -18.19
CA PHE A 252 18.91 -14.12 -18.40
C PHE A 252 19.61 -14.66 -17.14
N ILE A 253 19.55 -15.98 -16.95
CA ILE A 253 20.26 -16.73 -15.88
C ILE A 253 21.28 -17.66 -16.53
N ARG A 254 22.48 -17.71 -15.95
CA ARG A 254 23.59 -18.59 -16.38
C ARG A 254 23.74 -19.78 -15.42
N ALA A 255 24.44 -20.81 -15.87
CA ALA A 255 24.68 -22.02 -15.09
C ALA A 255 25.49 -21.79 -13.79
N ASP A 256 26.33 -20.75 -13.72
CA ASP A 256 27.12 -20.40 -12.52
C ASP A 256 26.23 -19.98 -11.33
N VAL A 257 25.07 -19.38 -11.60
CA VAL A 257 24.07 -19.00 -10.57
C VAL A 257 23.55 -20.23 -9.81
N LEU A 258 23.56 -21.42 -10.41
CA LEU A 258 23.14 -22.67 -9.75
C LEU A 258 24.07 -23.10 -8.61
N LEU A 259 25.30 -22.58 -8.58
CA LEU A 259 26.29 -22.83 -7.52
C LEU A 259 26.19 -21.81 -6.39
N THR A 260 25.46 -20.72 -6.60
CA THR A 260 25.19 -19.70 -5.59
C THR A 260 23.82 -19.95 -4.94
N PRO A 261 23.67 -19.73 -3.62
CA PRO A 261 22.35 -19.79 -3.00
C PRO A 261 21.44 -18.72 -3.62
N GLU A 262 20.19 -19.09 -3.89
CA GLU A 262 19.18 -18.16 -4.38
C GLU A 262 19.00 -17.01 -3.37
N PRO A 263 19.00 -15.75 -3.82
CA PRO A 263 18.78 -14.62 -2.92
C PRO A 263 17.41 -14.75 -2.23
N GLU A 264 17.30 -14.25 -1.00
CA GLU A 264 16.03 -14.27 -0.27
C GLU A 264 14.94 -13.54 -1.09
N PRO A 265 13.75 -14.14 -1.26
CA PRO A 265 12.67 -13.49 -2.00
C PRO A 265 12.27 -12.21 -1.27
N LEU A 266 12.26 -11.12 -2.03
CA LEU A 266 11.82 -9.81 -1.59
C LEU A 266 10.39 -9.59 -2.07
N VAL A 267 9.57 -9.01 -1.22
CA VAL A 267 8.19 -8.66 -1.49
C VAL A 267 7.94 -7.21 -1.14
N ASP A 268 7.07 -6.58 -1.91
CA ASP A 268 6.62 -5.23 -1.66
C ASP A 268 5.37 -5.28 -0.77
N VAL A 269 5.34 -4.47 0.28
CA VAL A 269 4.30 -4.50 1.32
C VAL A 269 3.57 -3.17 1.38
N VAL A 270 2.25 -3.21 1.40
CA VAL A 270 1.41 -2.03 1.60
C VAL A 270 1.10 -1.89 3.08
N LEU A 271 1.47 -0.75 3.67
CA LEU A 271 1.20 -0.41 5.06
C LEU A 271 0.12 0.65 5.18
N ASP A 272 -0.76 0.51 6.19
CA ASP A 272 -1.69 1.55 6.57
C ASP A 272 -0.99 2.74 7.25
N GLU A 273 -1.74 3.80 7.54
CA GLU A 273 -1.25 5.02 8.24
C GLU A 273 -0.67 4.72 9.64
N ASN A 274 -1.07 3.61 10.25
CA ASN A 274 -0.60 3.15 11.57
C ASN A 274 0.62 2.22 11.48
N GLY A 275 1.13 1.95 10.26
CA GLY A 275 2.23 1.03 10.01
C GLY A 275 1.86 -0.44 10.22
N ASN A 276 0.62 -0.83 9.95
CA ASN A 276 0.17 -2.22 9.89
C ASN A 276 0.14 -2.69 8.43
N PRO A 277 0.53 -3.95 8.14
CA PRO A 277 0.48 -4.49 6.79
C PRO A 277 -0.97 -4.74 6.37
N ILE A 278 -1.37 -4.10 5.27
CA ILE A 278 -2.68 -4.28 4.63
C ILE A 278 -2.61 -5.44 3.62
N GLY A 279 -1.51 -5.53 2.88
CA GLY A 279 -1.31 -6.55 1.87
C GLY A 279 0.09 -6.50 1.27
N ARG A 280 0.35 -7.43 0.36
CA ARG A 280 1.57 -7.47 -0.48
C ARG A 280 1.25 -7.07 -1.90
N VAL A 281 2.19 -6.45 -2.59
CA VAL A 281 2.08 -6.14 -4.01
C VAL A 281 2.55 -7.33 -4.82
N VAL A 282 1.77 -7.72 -5.83
CA VAL A 282 2.07 -8.78 -6.79
C VAL A 282 1.78 -8.22 -8.18
N GLY A 283 2.83 -7.80 -8.89
CA GLY A 283 2.69 -6.97 -10.10
C GLY A 283 1.90 -5.70 -9.80
N ASP A 284 0.81 -5.46 -10.53
CA ASP A 284 -0.06 -4.29 -10.30
C ASP A 284 -1.11 -4.51 -9.20
N ASN A 285 -1.20 -5.70 -8.59
CA ASN A 285 -2.27 -6.03 -7.65
C ASN A 285 -1.80 -5.94 -6.20
N VAL A 286 -2.64 -5.40 -5.32
CA VAL A 286 -2.45 -5.47 -3.87
C VAL A 286 -3.29 -6.62 -3.33
N VAL A 287 -2.63 -7.58 -2.69
CA VAL A 287 -3.20 -8.84 -2.24
C VAL A 287 -3.16 -8.93 -0.72
N ASP A 288 -4.30 -9.23 -0.09
CA ASP A 288 -4.37 -9.46 1.35
C ASP A 288 -3.67 -10.78 1.76
N ALA A 289 -3.54 -11.00 3.06
CA ALA A 289 -2.92 -12.22 3.58
C ALA A 289 -3.69 -13.53 3.26
N ASN A 290 -4.92 -13.45 2.77
CA ASN A 290 -5.71 -14.60 2.33
C ASN A 290 -5.58 -14.87 0.82
N GLY A 291 -4.83 -14.03 0.08
CA GLY A 291 -4.72 -14.13 -1.37
C GLY A 291 -5.81 -13.40 -2.15
N ASN A 292 -6.66 -12.60 -1.49
CA ASN A 292 -7.67 -11.79 -2.18
C ASN A 292 -7.07 -10.48 -2.66
N ILE A 293 -7.40 -10.07 -3.88
CA ILE A 293 -7.03 -8.75 -4.37
C ILE A 293 -7.92 -7.71 -3.67
N ILE A 294 -7.30 -6.77 -2.98
CA ILE A 294 -7.97 -5.66 -2.26
C ILE A 294 -7.78 -4.31 -2.95
N GLY A 295 -6.82 -4.22 -3.88
CA GLY A 295 -6.54 -3.00 -4.64
C GLY A 295 -5.54 -3.22 -5.76
N LYS A 296 -5.08 -2.11 -6.32
CA LYS A 296 -4.06 -2.05 -7.37
C LYS A 296 -3.03 -0.97 -7.09
N VAL A 297 -1.84 -1.11 -7.66
CA VAL A 297 -0.83 -0.06 -7.69
C VAL A 297 -1.07 0.81 -8.92
N VAL A 298 -1.25 2.12 -8.72
CA VAL A 298 -1.43 3.12 -9.78
C VAL A 298 -0.49 4.29 -9.48
N ASP A 299 0.39 4.64 -10.43
CA ASP A 299 1.40 5.69 -10.27
C ASP A 299 2.26 5.53 -9.00
N GLY A 300 2.64 4.28 -8.68
CA GLY A 300 3.43 3.95 -7.49
C GLY A 300 2.64 4.02 -6.17
N LYS A 301 1.32 4.16 -6.20
CA LYS A 301 0.46 4.22 -5.00
C LYS A 301 -0.49 3.04 -4.95
N ALA A 302 -0.61 2.42 -3.78
CA ALA A 302 -1.60 1.37 -3.54
C ALA A 302 -2.99 2.01 -3.36
N VAL A 303 -3.93 1.68 -4.24
CA VAL A 303 -5.31 2.18 -4.24
C VAL A 303 -6.33 1.04 -4.23
N ALA A 304 -7.41 1.19 -3.48
CA ALA A 304 -8.51 0.24 -3.45
C ALA A 304 -9.40 0.37 -4.70
N PHE A 305 -10.33 -0.56 -4.87
CA PHE A 305 -11.24 -0.55 -6.03
C PHE A 305 -12.21 0.64 -6.08
N ASP A 306 -12.44 1.31 -4.96
CA ASP A 306 -13.26 2.54 -4.88
C ASP A 306 -12.43 3.82 -5.14
N GLY A 307 -11.13 3.68 -5.42
CA GLY A 307 -10.21 4.79 -5.63
C GLY A 307 -9.62 5.38 -4.35
N THR A 308 -9.95 4.85 -3.17
CA THR A 308 -9.31 5.26 -1.91
C THR A 308 -7.86 4.79 -1.88
N THR A 309 -6.96 5.58 -1.29
CA THR A 309 -5.58 5.14 -1.07
C THR A 309 -5.58 4.08 0.02
N LEU A 310 -5.01 2.91 -0.25
CA LEU A 310 -4.86 1.85 0.74
C LEU A 310 -3.75 2.20 1.74
N GLY A 311 -2.61 2.69 1.24
CA GLY A 311 -1.47 2.93 2.10
C GLY A 311 -0.18 3.23 1.35
N THR A 312 0.93 3.24 2.09
CA THR A 312 2.27 3.42 1.55
C THR A 312 2.88 2.08 1.17
N ILE A 313 3.50 2.00 0.00
CA ILE A 313 4.23 0.81 -0.45
C ILE A 313 5.63 0.89 0.13
N VAL A 314 6.05 -0.18 0.81
CA VAL A 314 7.44 -0.41 1.23
C VAL A 314 7.99 -1.51 0.36
N GLU A 315 8.98 -1.16 -0.45
CA GLU A 315 9.59 -2.08 -1.40
C GLU A 315 10.68 -2.93 -0.74
N ASN A 316 11.01 -4.05 -1.36
CA ASN A 316 12.19 -4.87 -1.01
C ASN A 316 12.19 -5.39 0.45
N VAL A 317 11.03 -5.84 0.94
CA VAL A 317 10.88 -6.43 2.26
C VAL A 317 11.12 -7.93 2.18
N SER A 318 11.91 -8.50 3.09
CA SER A 318 12.10 -9.97 3.14
C SER A 318 10.77 -10.67 3.44
N GLU A 319 10.49 -11.80 2.78
CA GLU A 319 9.30 -12.62 3.10
C GLU A 319 9.27 -13.10 4.57
N ASP A 320 10.42 -13.20 5.21
CA ASP A 320 10.55 -13.59 6.62
C ASP A 320 10.49 -12.39 7.59
N ASP A 321 10.31 -11.16 7.09
CA ASP A 321 10.27 -9.97 7.94
C ASP A 321 9.14 -10.08 8.98
N PRO A 322 9.43 -9.86 10.28
CA PRO A 322 8.43 -9.97 11.33
C PRO A 322 7.22 -9.06 11.09
N MET A 323 7.36 -7.96 10.32
CA MET A 323 6.27 -7.08 9.94
C MET A 323 5.10 -7.83 9.30
N LEU A 324 5.38 -8.80 8.44
CA LEU A 324 4.35 -9.53 7.70
C LEU A 324 3.42 -10.36 8.61
N ARG A 325 3.82 -10.57 9.87
CA ARG A 325 3.01 -11.26 10.89
C ARG A 325 2.11 -10.32 11.70
N VAL A 326 2.36 -9.01 11.64
CA VAL A 326 1.58 -8.01 12.39
C VAL A 326 0.18 -7.91 11.81
N ARG A 327 -0.82 -7.87 12.70
CA ARG A 327 -2.24 -7.69 12.33
C ARG A 327 -2.88 -6.51 13.00
N GLU A 328 -2.46 -6.23 14.23
CA GLU A 328 -2.98 -5.12 15.00
C GLU A 328 -1.84 -4.54 15.84
N ARG A 329 -1.90 -3.23 16.08
CA ARG A 329 -1.13 -2.60 17.15
C ARG A 329 -2.07 -2.19 18.27
N ALA A 330 -1.70 -2.54 19.49
CA ALA A 330 -2.50 -2.22 20.65
C ALA A 330 -1.62 -1.89 21.86
N ASP A 331 -2.18 -1.12 22.78
CA ASP A 331 -1.64 -0.97 24.12
C ASP A 331 -1.81 -2.30 24.87
N VAL A 332 -0.74 -2.86 25.43
CA VAL A 332 -0.77 -4.14 26.16
C VAL A 332 -0.17 -4.01 27.54
N VAL A 333 -0.61 -4.86 28.47
CA VAL A 333 -0.06 -4.95 29.82
C VAL A 333 0.97 -6.07 29.89
N ARG A 334 2.19 -5.73 30.31
CA ARG A 334 3.25 -6.72 30.59
C ARG A 334 3.49 -6.91 32.07
N ASP A 335 3.64 -8.15 32.48
CA ASP A 335 4.13 -8.48 33.82
C ASP A 335 5.63 -8.16 33.99
N ALA A 336 6.13 -8.35 35.21
CA ALA A 336 7.54 -8.12 35.54
C ALA A 336 8.53 -9.04 34.78
N SER A 337 8.04 -10.15 34.19
CA SER A 337 8.83 -11.06 33.34
C SER A 337 8.79 -10.68 31.85
N GLY A 338 8.01 -9.65 31.49
CA GLY A 338 7.84 -9.20 30.11
C GLY A 338 6.75 -9.94 29.34
N LYS A 339 5.96 -10.81 29.97
CA LYS A 339 4.86 -11.53 29.31
C LYS A 339 3.61 -10.65 29.24
N VAL A 340 2.91 -10.68 28.10
CA VAL A 340 1.64 -9.97 27.91
C VAL A 340 0.52 -10.69 28.65
N ILE A 341 -0.17 -9.94 29.52
CA ILE A 341 -1.31 -10.41 30.33
C ILE A 341 -2.65 -10.09 29.65
N GLY A 342 -2.74 -8.93 28.99
CA GLY A 342 -3.97 -8.46 28.37
C GLY A 342 -3.76 -7.21 27.53
N LYS A 343 -4.77 -6.87 26.75
CA LYS A 343 -4.84 -5.66 25.93
C LYS A 343 -5.52 -4.53 26.72
N VAL A 344 -5.13 -3.29 26.50
CA VAL A 344 -5.80 -2.12 27.06
C VAL A 344 -6.86 -1.66 26.08
N GLU A 345 -8.10 -1.56 26.55
CA GLU A 345 -9.21 -0.99 25.80
C GLU A 345 -9.81 0.19 26.55
N GLU A 346 -10.41 1.12 25.81
CA GLU A 346 -11.15 2.23 26.38
C GLU A 346 -12.64 1.92 26.31
N VAL A 347 -13.28 1.82 27.47
CA VAL A 347 -14.71 1.53 27.61
C VAL A 347 -15.45 2.74 28.16
N VAL A 348 -16.74 2.80 27.92
CA VAL A 348 -17.61 3.86 28.44
C VAL A 348 -18.48 3.30 29.54
N ARG A 349 -18.49 3.97 30.69
CA ARG A 349 -19.38 3.65 31.79
C ARG A 349 -20.50 4.66 31.93
N ASP A 350 -21.71 4.16 32.19
CA ASP A 350 -22.85 4.99 32.59
C ASP A 350 -22.67 5.53 34.02
N ALA A 351 -23.59 6.39 34.46
CA ALA A 351 -23.60 6.93 35.82
C ALA A 351 -23.74 5.86 36.92
N ASN A 352 -24.15 4.64 36.58
CA ASN A 352 -24.29 3.50 37.49
C ASN A 352 -23.03 2.61 37.50
N GLY A 353 -22.02 2.92 36.68
CA GLY A 353 -20.79 2.15 36.55
C GLY A 353 -20.86 0.95 35.60
N ASN A 354 -21.96 0.78 34.85
CA ASN A 354 -22.10 -0.28 33.86
C ASN A 354 -21.37 0.10 32.57
N VAL A 355 -20.69 -0.87 31.95
CA VAL A 355 -20.11 -0.67 30.62
C VAL A 355 -21.24 -0.62 29.59
N ILE A 356 -21.34 0.47 28.84
CA ILE A 356 -22.37 0.69 27.82
C ILE A 356 -21.82 0.63 26.39
N GLY A 357 -20.50 0.70 26.22
CA GLY A 357 -19.86 0.61 24.91
C GLY A 357 -18.33 0.66 24.98
N ARG A 358 -17.69 0.42 23.84
CA ARG A 358 -16.25 0.54 23.61
C ARG A 358 -15.95 1.78 22.76
N VAL A 359 -14.82 2.43 22.99
CA VAL A 359 -14.37 3.56 22.18
C VAL A 359 -13.59 3.05 20.98
N VAL A 360 -14.01 3.41 19.77
CA VAL A 360 -13.34 3.11 18.50
C VAL A 360 -13.29 4.40 17.69
N ASN A 361 -12.08 4.87 17.36
CA ASN A 361 -11.85 6.09 16.57
C ASN A 361 -12.60 7.34 17.10
N GLY A 362 -12.63 7.53 18.43
CA GLY A 362 -13.31 8.65 19.09
C GLY A 362 -14.85 8.56 19.11
N GLN A 363 -15.42 7.48 18.58
CA GLN A 363 -16.83 7.14 18.68
C GLN A 363 -17.03 6.01 19.68
N VAL A 364 -18.23 5.93 20.25
CA VAL A 364 -18.60 4.90 21.21
C VAL A 364 -19.53 3.92 20.53
N VAL A 365 -19.12 2.66 20.46
CA VAL A 365 -19.88 1.57 19.84
C VAL A 365 -20.41 0.62 20.91
N ASP A 366 -21.66 0.18 20.74
CA ASP A 366 -22.24 -0.88 21.57
C ASP A 366 -21.69 -2.27 21.19
N ASP A 367 -22.10 -3.32 21.91
CA ASP A 367 -21.69 -4.70 21.61
C ASP A 367 -22.20 -5.22 20.26
N SER A 368 -23.16 -4.55 19.64
CA SER A 368 -23.66 -4.84 18.29
C SER A 368 -22.93 -4.05 17.19
N GLY A 369 -21.98 -3.19 17.57
CA GLY A 369 -21.21 -2.34 16.65
C GLY A 369 -21.92 -1.04 16.26
N ASN A 370 -23.06 -0.69 16.86
CA ASN A 370 -23.76 0.55 16.56
C ASN A 370 -23.10 1.72 17.31
N VAL A 371 -22.94 2.85 16.63
CA VAL A 371 -22.45 4.08 17.24
C VAL A 371 -23.53 4.68 18.13
N ILE A 372 -23.25 4.77 19.43
CA ILE A 372 -24.16 5.30 20.46
C ILE A 372 -23.75 6.67 21.00
N GLY A 373 -22.52 7.13 20.72
CA GLY A 373 -22.07 8.46 21.12
C GLY A 373 -20.69 8.84 20.60
N ARG A 374 -20.26 10.07 20.93
CA ARG A 374 -18.93 10.61 20.63
C ARG A 374 -18.22 11.01 21.92
N VAL A 375 -16.91 10.75 21.98
CA VAL A 375 -16.05 11.12 23.10
C VAL A 375 -15.62 12.58 22.96
N ASN A 376 -15.79 13.37 24.02
CA ASN A 376 -15.30 14.74 24.12
C ASN A 376 -13.87 14.77 24.67
N ALA A 377 -13.17 15.90 24.49
CA ALA A 377 -11.78 16.06 24.95
C ALA A 377 -11.59 15.88 26.47
N ASP A 378 -12.64 16.07 27.27
CA ASP A 378 -12.64 15.88 28.72
C ASP A 378 -12.93 14.43 29.15
N GLY A 379 -13.13 13.50 28.20
CA GLY A 379 -13.47 12.10 28.43
C GLY A 379 -14.96 11.84 28.71
N SER A 380 -15.81 12.87 28.66
CA SER A 380 -17.26 12.68 28.67
C SER A 380 -17.76 12.16 27.31
N VAL A 381 -18.81 11.35 27.33
CA VAL A 381 -19.42 10.79 26.11
C VAL A 381 -20.79 11.40 25.90
N THR A 382 -21.04 11.95 24.72
CA THR A 382 -22.34 12.53 24.35
C THR A 382 -23.05 11.73 23.27
N ASP A 383 -24.38 11.59 23.37
CA ASP A 383 -25.21 10.99 22.32
C ASP A 383 -25.46 11.98 21.15
N SER A 384 -26.14 11.52 20.10
CA SER A 384 -26.51 12.35 18.94
C SER A 384 -27.40 13.55 19.27
N SER A 385 -28.00 13.60 20.46
CA SER A 385 -28.79 14.72 20.96
C SER A 385 -27.99 15.67 21.85
N GLY A 386 -26.69 15.43 22.04
CA GLY A 386 -25.79 16.23 22.88
C GLY A 386 -25.90 15.95 24.38
N ARG A 387 -26.59 14.88 24.78
CA ARG A 387 -26.71 14.50 26.21
C ARG A 387 -25.52 13.64 26.62
N VAL A 388 -24.96 13.91 27.80
CA VAL A 388 -23.88 13.08 28.36
C VAL A 388 -24.45 11.73 28.79
N ILE A 389 -23.94 10.65 28.20
CA ILE A 389 -24.39 9.26 28.44
C ILE A 389 -23.37 8.43 29.23
N GLY A 390 -22.14 8.91 29.38
CA GLY A 390 -21.12 8.21 30.16
C GLY A 390 -19.77 8.91 30.21
N GLN A 391 -18.80 8.22 30.82
CA GLN A 391 -17.41 8.66 30.91
C GLN A 391 -16.48 7.53 30.48
N THR A 392 -15.38 7.86 29.80
CA THR A 392 -14.40 6.86 29.38
C THR A 392 -13.53 6.37 30.54
N GLU A 393 -13.21 5.08 30.53
CA GLU A 393 -12.29 4.43 31.47
C GLU A 393 -11.41 3.43 30.70
N LYS A 394 -10.10 3.43 30.97
CA LYS A 394 -9.17 2.44 30.43
C LYS A 394 -9.19 1.15 31.25
N VAL A 395 -9.48 0.05 30.59
CA VAL A 395 -9.59 -1.28 31.19
C VAL A 395 -8.61 -2.25 30.54
N VAL A 396 -8.28 -3.31 31.26
CA VAL A 396 -7.46 -4.41 30.74
C VAL A 396 -8.39 -5.56 30.38
N VAL A 397 -8.34 -6.01 29.14
CA VAL A 397 -9.10 -7.15 28.63
C VAL A 397 -8.17 -8.33 28.34
N ASP A 398 -8.64 -9.54 28.63
CA ASP A 398 -7.94 -10.76 28.24
C ASP A 398 -8.19 -11.11 26.75
N LYS A 399 -7.58 -12.21 26.26
CA LYS A 399 -7.75 -12.68 24.87
C LYS A 399 -9.20 -13.01 24.49
N SER A 400 -10.11 -13.15 25.44
CA SER A 400 -11.54 -13.40 25.21
C SER A 400 -12.39 -12.12 25.21
N GLY A 401 -11.77 -10.95 25.41
CA GLY A 401 -12.46 -9.66 25.53
C GLY A 401 -13.05 -9.42 26.93
N LYS A 402 -12.72 -10.25 27.92
CA LYS A 402 -13.22 -10.08 29.28
C LYS A 402 -12.36 -9.08 30.04
N ILE A 403 -13.01 -8.12 30.71
CA ILE A 403 -12.34 -7.16 31.59
C ILE A 403 -11.76 -7.85 32.83
N ILE A 404 -10.44 -7.87 32.94
CA ILE A 404 -9.67 -8.46 34.05
C ILE A 404 -9.10 -7.42 35.01
N GLY A 405 -9.07 -6.15 34.61
CA GLY A 405 -8.52 -5.07 35.44
C GLY A 405 -8.76 -3.67 34.90
N LYS A 406 -8.19 -2.69 35.59
CA LYS A 406 -8.23 -1.26 35.28
C LYS A 406 -6.81 -0.70 35.12
N VAL A 407 -6.67 0.33 34.30
CA VAL A 407 -5.39 1.04 34.11
C VAL A 407 -5.40 2.33 34.92
N ASN A 408 -4.44 2.46 35.83
CA ASN A 408 -4.25 3.66 36.62
C ASN A 408 -3.60 4.79 35.79
N LYS A 409 -3.73 6.03 36.25
CA LYS A 409 -3.16 7.21 35.57
C LYS A 409 -1.64 7.18 35.44
N ASP A 410 -0.95 6.38 36.25
CA ASP A 410 0.50 6.17 36.22
C ASP A 410 0.93 5.06 35.23
N GLY A 411 0.00 4.49 34.45
CA GLY A 411 0.27 3.42 33.49
C GLY A 411 0.36 2.03 34.12
N THR A 412 0.09 1.90 35.42
CA THR A 412 0.06 0.59 36.10
C THR A 412 -1.31 -0.05 35.91
N ALA A 413 -1.32 -1.30 35.46
CA ALA A 413 -2.53 -2.10 35.36
C ALA A 413 -2.75 -2.86 36.68
N VAL A 414 -3.97 -2.75 37.23
CA VAL A 414 -4.40 -3.47 38.43
C VAL A 414 -5.60 -4.35 38.13
N SER A 415 -5.67 -5.52 38.75
CA SER A 415 -6.78 -6.45 38.60
C SER A 415 -8.06 -5.90 39.24
N ASN A 416 -9.20 -6.53 38.98
CA ASN A 416 -10.46 -6.22 39.66
C ASN A 416 -10.40 -6.43 41.20
N THR A 417 -9.39 -7.16 41.70
CA THR A 417 -9.14 -7.38 43.13
C THR A 417 -8.10 -6.40 43.71
N GLY A 418 -7.49 -5.55 42.87
CA GLY A 418 -6.49 -4.55 43.28
C GLY A 418 -5.03 -5.02 43.21
N GLU A 419 -4.76 -6.23 42.69
CA GLU A 419 -3.40 -6.73 42.50
C GLU A 419 -2.74 -6.08 41.28
N VAL A 420 -1.44 -5.78 41.35
CA VAL A 420 -0.71 -5.24 40.19
C VAL A 420 -0.54 -6.33 39.15
N LEU A 421 -1.17 -6.15 38.00
CA LEU A 421 -1.01 -7.00 36.83
C LEU A 421 0.32 -6.70 36.15
N GLY A 422 0.64 -5.42 35.96
CA GLY A 422 1.84 -5.03 35.24
C GLY A 422 1.86 -3.58 34.79
N LYS A 423 2.72 -3.27 33.82
CA LYS A 423 2.81 -1.95 33.21
C LYS A 423 2.25 -1.96 31.79
N VAL A 424 1.58 -0.87 31.41
CA VAL A 424 1.12 -0.67 30.04
C VAL A 424 2.29 -0.29 29.15
N GLN A 425 2.48 -1.06 28.08
CA GLN A 425 3.33 -0.71 26.96
C GLN A 425 2.42 -0.31 25.79
N LYS A 426 2.70 0.85 25.21
CA LYS A 426 1.89 1.40 24.11
C LYS A 426 2.29 0.85 22.76
N ASN A 427 1.34 0.81 21.83
CA ASN A 427 1.54 0.52 20.41
C ASN A 427 2.36 -0.75 20.11
N VAL A 428 2.10 -1.83 20.85
CA VAL A 428 2.75 -3.12 20.67
C VAL A 428 2.12 -3.85 19.49
N ALA A 429 2.96 -4.35 18.58
CA ALA A 429 2.51 -5.12 17.44
C ALA A 429 2.11 -6.54 17.85
N LEU A 430 0.93 -6.96 17.39
CA LEU A 430 0.31 -8.22 17.70
C LEU A 430 0.00 -8.98 16.41
N ASP A 431 0.20 -10.30 16.44
CA ASP A 431 -0.23 -11.22 15.38
C ASP A 431 -1.75 -11.48 15.43
N SER A 432 -2.27 -12.28 14.49
CA SER A 432 -3.69 -12.68 14.45
C SER A 432 -4.17 -13.44 15.70
N SER A 433 -3.23 -13.97 16.49
CA SER A 433 -3.48 -14.72 17.73
C SER A 433 -3.30 -13.86 19.00
N GLY A 434 -3.05 -12.56 18.83
CA GLY A 434 -2.81 -11.61 19.91
C GLY A 434 -1.48 -11.83 20.64
N ASN A 435 -0.50 -12.47 20.00
CA ASN A 435 0.87 -12.59 20.54
C ASN A 435 1.72 -11.43 20.04
N VAL A 436 2.70 -11.03 20.85
CA VAL A 436 3.63 -9.96 20.50
C VAL A 436 4.52 -10.41 19.35
N VAL A 437 4.58 -9.56 18.32
CA VAL A 437 5.59 -9.64 17.27
C VAL A 437 6.75 -8.73 17.65
N ASP A 438 7.96 -9.29 17.76
CA ASP A 438 9.16 -8.48 17.92
C ASP A 438 9.55 -7.87 16.56
N LEU A 439 9.50 -6.54 16.48
CA LEU A 439 9.76 -5.77 15.27
C LEU A 439 11.17 -5.17 15.24
N ARG A 440 12.02 -5.52 16.21
CA ARG A 440 13.42 -5.09 16.19
C ARG A 440 14.12 -5.59 14.93
N GLU A 441 13.81 -6.80 14.48
CA GLU A 441 14.37 -7.39 13.27
C GLU A 441 13.70 -6.89 11.98
N SER A 442 12.64 -6.10 12.10
CA SER A 442 11.95 -5.56 10.93
C SER A 442 12.78 -4.48 10.23
N THR A 443 12.90 -4.65 8.93
CA THR A 443 13.53 -3.73 7.99
C THR A 443 12.56 -2.69 7.45
N VAL A 444 11.27 -2.93 7.65
CA VAL A 444 10.18 -2.01 7.32
C VAL A 444 10.23 -0.79 8.25
N PRO A 445 10.17 0.45 7.75
CA PRO A 445 9.99 1.63 8.58
C PRO A 445 8.65 1.57 9.34
N GLN A 446 8.68 1.81 10.65
CA GLN A 446 7.54 1.57 11.55
C GLN A 446 6.67 2.80 11.80
N GLY A 447 7.04 3.94 11.23
CA GLY A 447 6.36 5.21 11.43
C GLY A 447 7.20 6.37 10.91
N ARG A 448 6.70 7.59 11.14
CA ARG A 448 7.35 8.82 10.71
C ARG A 448 7.94 9.56 11.91
N PRO A 449 9.09 10.24 11.74
CA PRO A 449 9.62 11.13 12.74
C PRO A 449 8.60 12.24 13.04
N LYS A 450 8.41 12.54 14.31
CA LYS A 450 7.56 13.65 14.75
C LYS A 450 8.41 14.70 15.43
N VAL A 451 8.11 15.96 15.16
CA VAL A 451 8.71 17.05 15.93
C VAL A 451 7.97 17.18 17.25
N ALA A 452 8.72 17.15 18.36
CA ALA A 452 8.19 17.27 19.69
C ALA A 452 9.10 18.14 20.57
N GLN A 453 8.50 18.77 21.57
CA GLN A 453 9.25 19.47 22.61
C GLN A 453 9.76 18.45 23.64
N VAL A 454 11.07 18.39 23.84
CA VAL A 454 11.71 17.53 24.84
C VAL A 454 12.40 18.37 25.90
N VAL A 455 12.57 17.78 27.08
CA VAL A 455 13.31 18.39 28.19
C VAL A 455 14.64 17.67 28.32
N ARG A 456 15.74 18.43 28.28
CA ARG A 456 17.10 17.94 28.52
C ARG A 456 17.63 18.41 29.86
N ASP A 457 18.28 17.53 30.60
CA ASP A 457 19.03 17.92 31.79
C ASP A 457 20.30 18.72 31.43
N LYS A 458 20.99 19.19 32.46
CA LYS A 458 22.28 19.92 32.38
C LYS A 458 23.41 19.11 31.72
N ASP A 459 23.28 17.78 31.66
CA ASP A 459 24.26 16.87 31.06
C ASP A 459 23.87 16.52 29.61
N GLY A 460 22.76 17.08 29.09
CA GLY A 460 22.25 16.90 27.73
C GLY A 460 21.30 15.71 27.55
N ASN A 461 21.01 14.96 28.61
CA ASN A 461 20.15 13.77 28.53
C ASN A 461 18.68 14.15 28.50
N VAL A 462 17.90 13.46 27.67
CA VAL A 462 16.45 13.65 27.60
C VAL A 462 15.80 13.07 28.85
N ILE A 463 15.13 13.90 29.63
CA ILE A 463 14.44 13.52 30.87
C ILE A 463 12.92 13.40 30.70
N GLY A 464 12.36 13.99 29.66
CA GLY A 464 10.93 13.88 29.35
C GLY A 464 10.52 14.63 28.10
N ARG A 465 9.26 14.49 27.70
CA ARG A 465 8.61 15.21 26.59
C ARG A 465 7.55 16.15 27.14
N VAL A 466 7.33 17.29 26.50
CA VAL A 466 6.26 18.21 26.83
C VAL A 466 4.99 17.82 26.07
N VAL A 467 3.89 17.60 26.79
CA VAL A 467 2.55 17.33 26.25
C VAL A 467 1.56 18.23 26.99
N ASP A 468 0.87 19.11 26.27
CA ASP A 468 -0.10 20.07 26.82
C ASP A 468 0.45 20.90 28.01
N GLY A 469 1.70 21.36 27.88
CA GLY A 469 2.40 22.14 28.91
C GLY A 469 2.87 21.32 30.13
N LYS A 470 2.66 20.00 30.14
CA LYS A 470 3.16 19.08 31.17
C LYS A 470 4.39 18.34 30.68
N VAL A 471 5.36 18.11 31.55
CA VAL A 471 6.54 17.29 31.25
C VAL A 471 6.23 15.86 31.65
N VAL A 472 6.22 14.93 30.69
CA VAL A 472 6.02 13.49 30.89
C VAL A 472 7.33 12.73 30.67
N ASP A 473 7.63 11.75 31.53
CA ASP A 473 8.77 10.86 31.32
C ASP A 473 8.49 9.82 30.20
N ALA A 474 9.48 8.98 29.90
CA ALA A 474 9.35 7.90 28.90
C ALA A 474 8.23 6.89 29.21
N ASN A 475 7.77 6.80 30.46
CA ASN A 475 6.66 5.95 30.88
C ASN A 475 5.30 6.68 30.84
N GLY A 476 5.28 7.94 30.42
CA GLY A 476 4.07 8.78 30.40
C GLY A 476 3.69 9.35 31.76
N LYS A 477 4.53 9.24 32.79
CA LYS A 477 4.29 9.86 34.10
C LYS A 477 4.60 11.34 34.01
N VAL A 478 3.68 12.18 34.48
CA VAL A 478 3.93 13.62 34.62
C VAL A 478 4.97 13.84 35.72
N ILE A 479 6.13 14.36 35.33
CA ILE A 479 7.25 14.71 36.23
C ILE A 479 7.37 16.21 36.48
N GLY A 480 6.68 17.03 35.68
CA GLY A 480 6.74 18.49 35.81
C GLY A 480 5.78 19.23 34.90
N ARG A 481 5.99 20.54 34.77
CA ARG A 481 5.29 21.44 33.84
C ARG A 481 6.28 22.43 33.25
N VAL A 482 5.92 23.01 32.11
CA VAL A 482 6.64 24.15 31.55
C VAL A 482 6.05 25.43 32.14
N ASP A 483 6.89 26.29 32.70
CA ASP A 483 6.45 27.59 33.24
C ASP A 483 6.35 28.68 32.16
N GLU A 484 5.87 29.87 32.55
CA GLU A 484 5.70 31.02 31.64
C GLU A 484 7.02 31.55 31.05
N SER A 485 8.17 31.13 31.57
CA SER A 485 9.49 31.46 31.02
C SER A 485 10.00 30.41 30.03
N GLY A 486 9.22 29.35 29.76
CA GLY A 486 9.61 28.26 28.87
C GLY A 486 10.49 27.21 29.55
N LYS A 487 10.58 27.21 30.88
CA LYS A 487 11.45 26.31 31.63
C LYS A 487 10.68 25.10 32.17
N ALA A 488 11.28 23.92 32.06
CA ALA A 488 10.73 22.71 32.67
C ALA A 488 11.00 22.71 34.17
N VAL A 489 9.93 22.78 34.96
CA VAL A 489 9.96 22.72 36.42
C VAL A 489 9.28 21.46 36.93
N GLY A 490 9.86 20.84 37.94
CA GLY A 490 9.36 19.63 38.55
C GLY A 490 8.09 19.89 39.37
N LEU A 491 7.44 18.82 39.80
CA LEU A 491 6.24 18.92 40.65
C LEU A 491 6.53 19.63 41.99
N SER A 492 7.77 19.58 42.48
CA SER A 492 8.22 20.31 43.67
C SER A 492 8.81 21.70 43.39
N GLY A 493 8.82 22.15 42.14
CA GLY A 493 9.28 23.50 41.74
C GLY A 493 10.78 23.61 41.46
N GLU A 494 11.53 22.51 41.53
CA GLU A 494 12.91 22.42 41.07
C GLU A 494 13.03 22.55 39.56
N THR A 495 14.19 22.99 39.08
CA THR A 495 14.49 22.99 37.63
C THR A 495 14.77 21.57 37.18
N LEU A 496 14.00 21.08 36.22
CA LEU A 496 14.26 19.79 35.57
C LEU A 496 15.31 19.94 34.46
N GLY A 497 15.15 20.94 33.61
CA GLY A 497 15.99 21.05 32.43
C GLY A 497 15.59 22.15 31.46
N VAL A 498 16.17 22.09 30.26
CA VAL A 498 15.92 22.99 29.13
C VAL A 498 14.92 22.36 28.17
N VAL A 499 13.96 23.13 27.68
CA VAL A 499 12.97 22.68 26.68
C VAL A 499 13.52 23.00 25.28
N GLU A 500 13.60 21.99 24.43
CA GLU A 500 14.08 22.12 23.05
C GLU A 500 13.16 21.36 22.08
N GLU A 501 13.10 21.81 20.83
CA GLU A 501 12.48 21.03 19.75
C GLU A 501 13.43 19.90 19.34
N ALA A 502 12.92 18.68 19.33
CA ALA A 502 13.63 17.50 18.88
C ALA A 502 12.75 16.66 17.97
N VAL A 503 13.40 15.91 17.11
CA VAL A 503 12.74 14.91 16.28
C VAL A 503 12.74 13.60 17.06
N ILE A 504 11.55 13.04 17.26
CA ILE A 504 11.36 11.76 17.95
C ILE A 504 10.85 10.70 16.98
N ASP A 505 11.22 9.45 17.23
CA ASP A 505 10.63 8.30 16.56
C ASP A 505 9.22 7.98 17.11
N ARG A 506 8.61 6.92 16.55
CA ARG A 506 7.30 6.38 16.96
C ARG A 506 7.24 6.01 18.43
N ASP A 507 8.33 5.49 18.97
CA ASP A 507 8.43 5.03 20.36
C ASP A 507 8.73 6.20 21.33
N GLY A 508 8.99 7.39 20.80
CA GLY A 508 9.26 8.62 21.55
C GLY A 508 10.73 8.82 21.90
N LYS A 509 11.65 8.03 21.33
CA LYS A 509 13.09 8.24 21.45
C LYS A 509 13.49 9.41 20.57
N VAL A 510 14.37 10.27 21.08
CA VAL A 510 14.95 11.36 20.27
C VAL A 510 15.92 10.78 19.25
N VAL A 511 15.66 11.04 17.98
CA VAL A 511 16.48 10.65 16.83
C VAL A 511 17.19 11.83 16.18
N GLY A 512 16.77 13.06 16.46
CA GLY A 512 17.47 14.25 15.98
C GLY A 512 17.11 15.52 16.73
N GLN A 513 17.86 16.58 16.48
CA GLN A 513 17.61 17.92 17.01
C GLN A 513 17.01 18.80 15.92
N VAL A 514 16.07 19.68 16.27
CA VAL A 514 15.60 20.71 15.34
C VAL A 514 16.49 21.93 15.52
N LYS A 515 17.15 22.36 14.44
CA LYS A 515 17.94 23.59 14.41
C LYS A 515 17.45 24.50 13.30
N GLU A 516 17.63 25.80 13.46
CA GLU A 516 17.40 26.76 12.38
C GLU A 516 18.74 27.03 11.69
N VAL A 517 18.81 26.85 10.38
CA VAL A 517 20.04 27.04 9.59
C VAL A 517 19.76 27.89 8.37
N VAL A 518 20.77 28.57 7.85
CA VAL A 518 20.69 29.29 6.58
C VAL A 518 21.14 28.39 5.44
N ARG A 519 20.31 28.23 4.41
CA ARG A 519 20.67 27.56 3.15
C ARG A 519 20.84 28.55 2.02
N ASP A 520 21.92 28.42 1.26
CA ASP A 520 22.12 29.19 0.03
C ASP A 520 21.21 28.67 -1.10
N SER A 521 21.18 29.37 -2.24
CA SER A 521 20.38 28.97 -3.42
C SER A 521 20.75 27.60 -4.02
N SER A 522 21.88 27.01 -3.62
CA SER A 522 22.29 25.65 -4.01
C SER A 522 21.90 24.60 -2.97
N GLY A 523 21.21 25.00 -1.90
CA GLY A 523 20.77 24.14 -0.80
C GLY A 523 21.87 23.85 0.23
N ARG A 524 23.05 24.49 0.13
CA ARG A 524 24.15 24.28 1.07
C ARG A 524 23.94 25.10 2.34
N VAL A 525 24.24 24.51 3.48
CA VAL A 525 24.18 25.19 4.78
C VAL A 525 25.33 26.20 4.88
N VAL A 526 24.98 27.46 5.13
CA VAL A 526 25.92 28.58 5.31
C VAL A 526 26.26 28.79 6.78
N GLY A 527 25.32 28.53 7.68
CA GLY A 527 25.52 28.66 9.12
C GLY A 527 24.26 28.37 9.93
N GLU A 528 24.41 28.28 11.25
CA GLU A 528 23.33 28.11 12.21
C GLU A 528 22.74 29.48 12.59
N VAL A 529 21.43 29.56 12.73
CA VAL A 529 20.76 30.78 13.19
C VAL A 529 20.71 30.77 14.72
N GLN A 530 21.28 31.80 15.33
CA GLN A 530 21.26 32.00 16.78
C GLN A 530 20.61 33.34 17.13
N GLU A 531 19.86 33.36 18.22
CA GLU A 531 19.32 34.59 18.78
C GLU A 531 20.35 35.26 19.68
N VAL A 532 20.66 36.53 19.41
CA VAL A 532 21.63 37.31 20.18
C VAL A 532 21.03 38.66 20.60
N LEU A 533 21.54 39.18 21.70
CA LEU A 533 21.29 40.54 22.14
C LEU A 533 22.29 41.49 21.48
N ARG A 534 21.78 42.49 20.76
CA ARG A 534 22.59 43.64 20.31
C ARG A 534 22.32 44.89 21.15
N ASP A 535 23.38 45.65 21.43
CA ASP A 535 23.24 47.01 21.97
C ASP A 535 22.73 47.99 20.90
N ALA A 536 22.48 49.24 21.32
CA ALA A 536 22.08 50.32 20.41
C ALA A 536 23.13 50.68 19.34
N ASP A 537 24.37 50.25 19.54
CA ASP A 537 25.49 50.45 18.62
C ASP A 537 25.66 49.24 17.66
N GLY A 538 24.83 48.21 17.80
CA GLY A 538 24.83 47.01 16.98
C GLY A 538 25.83 45.93 17.40
N ASN A 539 26.48 46.03 18.56
CA ASN A 539 27.41 45.00 19.04
C ASN A 539 26.68 43.86 19.75
N VAL A 540 27.13 42.63 19.55
CA VAL A 540 26.60 41.44 20.25
C VAL A 540 27.10 41.41 21.70
N ILE A 541 26.18 41.60 22.65
CA ILE A 541 26.46 41.65 24.09
C ILE A 541 26.29 40.28 24.74
N GLY A 542 25.39 39.45 24.21
CA GLY A 542 25.08 38.14 24.78
C GLY A 542 24.22 37.30 23.86
N ARG A 543 24.08 36.01 24.16
CA ARG A 543 23.23 35.06 23.44
C ARG A 543 21.94 34.83 24.20
N VAL A 544 20.83 34.72 23.48
CA VAL A 544 19.55 34.33 24.08
C VAL A 544 19.55 32.82 24.29
N VAL A 545 19.28 32.40 25.51
CA VAL A 545 19.08 31.01 25.89
C VAL A 545 17.84 30.96 26.78
N ASN A 546 16.76 30.34 26.31
CA ASN A 546 15.52 30.13 27.07
C ASN A 546 14.86 31.43 27.59
N GLY A 547 14.72 32.43 26.72
CA GLY A 547 14.10 33.73 27.09
C GLY A 547 14.94 34.57 28.07
N GLN A 548 16.19 34.17 28.33
CA GLN A 548 17.18 34.94 29.08
C GLN A 548 18.39 35.21 28.19
N VAL A 549 19.12 36.29 28.46
CA VAL A 549 20.37 36.60 27.77
C VAL A 549 21.54 36.25 28.66
N VAL A 550 22.47 35.46 28.13
CA VAL A 550 23.73 35.11 28.79
C VAL A 550 24.91 35.80 28.12
N ASP A 551 25.91 36.19 28.90
CA ASP A 551 27.18 36.69 28.37
C ASP A 551 28.10 35.55 27.88
N LYS A 552 29.31 35.90 27.40
CA LYS A 552 30.30 34.94 26.89
C LYS A 552 30.76 33.92 27.94
N ASP A 553 30.61 34.24 29.22
CA ASP A 553 30.97 33.38 30.35
C ASP A 553 29.77 32.54 30.84
N GLY A 554 28.61 32.64 30.16
CA GLY A 554 27.38 31.90 30.49
C GLY A 554 26.58 32.51 31.64
N LYS A 555 26.91 33.72 32.09
CA LYS A 555 26.18 34.40 33.17
C LYS A 555 24.96 35.12 32.61
N VAL A 556 23.81 34.96 33.27
CA VAL A 556 22.56 35.64 32.90
C VAL A 556 22.67 37.15 33.16
N ILE A 557 22.57 37.93 32.08
CA ILE A 557 22.65 39.40 32.09
C ILE A 557 21.28 40.08 31.92
N GLY A 558 20.25 39.38 31.41
CA GLY A 558 18.90 39.94 31.29
C GLY A 558 17.82 38.94 30.89
N LYS A 559 16.57 39.40 30.87
CA LYS A 559 15.36 38.65 30.47
C LYS A 559 14.76 39.27 29.20
N VAL A 560 14.33 38.42 28.27
CA VAL A 560 13.62 38.81 27.04
C VAL A 560 12.14 39.04 27.35
N ASN A 561 11.61 40.19 26.93
CA ASN A 561 10.21 40.56 27.03
C ASN A 561 9.43 40.13 25.76
N LYS A 562 8.09 40.10 25.85
CA LYS A 562 7.21 39.72 24.72
C LYS A 562 7.35 40.60 23.47
N ASP A 563 7.86 41.81 23.62
CA ASP A 563 8.12 42.76 22.53
C ASP A 563 9.54 42.64 21.92
N GLY A 564 10.31 41.63 22.35
CA GLY A 564 11.68 41.39 21.89
C GLY A 564 12.74 42.28 22.56
N SER A 565 12.35 43.17 23.47
CA SER A 565 13.30 43.95 24.27
C SER A 565 13.91 43.09 25.37
N VAL A 566 15.18 43.34 25.71
CA VAL A 566 15.86 42.66 26.82
C VAL A 566 16.02 43.61 27.97
N THR A 567 15.58 43.18 29.15
CA THR A 567 15.70 43.94 30.40
C THR A 567 16.71 43.27 31.33
N SER A 568 17.66 44.02 31.89
CA SER A 568 18.63 43.53 32.86
C SER A 568 17.95 43.07 34.15
N ASN A 569 18.69 42.34 34.99
CA ASN A 569 18.23 41.95 36.33
C ASN A 569 17.93 43.16 37.25
N GLU A 570 18.37 44.36 36.87
CA GLU A 570 18.13 45.63 37.58
C GLU A 570 17.01 46.47 36.94
N GLY A 571 16.31 45.94 35.92
CA GLY A 571 15.18 46.64 35.28
C GLY A 571 15.55 47.59 34.14
N ARG A 572 16.81 47.60 33.67
CA ARG A 572 17.27 48.47 32.57
C ARG A 572 17.14 47.76 31.22
N VAL A 573 16.60 48.42 30.20
CA VAL A 573 16.62 47.89 28.83
C VAL A 573 18.07 47.83 28.30
N LEU A 574 18.53 46.64 27.93
CA LEU A 574 19.87 46.35 27.44
C LEU A 574 19.96 46.40 25.91
N GLY A 575 18.87 46.13 25.21
CA GLY A 575 18.84 46.07 23.75
C GLY A 575 17.65 45.28 23.23
N LYS A 576 17.74 44.85 21.97
CA LYS A 576 16.76 43.99 21.30
C LYS A 576 17.38 42.66 20.90
N VAL A 577 16.55 41.62 20.90
CA VAL A 577 16.93 40.31 20.35
C VAL A 577 16.88 40.37 18.83
N GLU A 578 17.94 39.91 18.19
CA GLU A 578 18.03 39.73 16.74
C GLU A 578 18.56 38.34 16.42
N LYS A 579 18.15 37.81 15.25
CA LYS A 579 18.67 36.56 14.72
C LYS A 579 19.94 36.83 13.93
N VAL A 580 21.01 36.11 14.25
CA VAL A 580 22.29 36.14 13.54
C VAL A 580 22.63 34.78 12.97
N VAL A 581 23.39 34.78 11.89
CA VAL A 581 23.95 33.58 11.29
C VAL A 581 25.34 33.39 11.86
N VAL A 582 25.61 32.23 12.46
CA VAL A 582 26.93 31.84 12.95
C VAL A 582 27.50 30.68 12.13
N ASP A 583 28.79 30.73 11.83
CA ASP A 583 29.50 29.62 11.19
C ASP A 583 29.84 28.49 12.19
N ASP A 584 30.44 27.40 11.70
CA ASP A 584 30.86 26.25 12.52
C ASP A 584 31.89 26.61 13.62
N SER A 585 32.56 27.76 13.50
CA SER A 585 33.48 28.29 14.51
C SER A 585 32.78 29.16 15.57
N GLY A 586 31.49 29.41 15.40
CA GLY A 586 30.68 30.29 16.25
C GLY A 586 30.85 31.78 15.94
N GLN A 587 31.45 32.13 14.80
CA GLN A 587 31.59 33.53 14.37
C GLN A 587 30.34 33.99 13.64
N VAL A 588 29.90 35.21 13.94
CA VAL A 588 28.76 35.84 13.26
C VAL A 588 29.16 36.20 11.83
N VAL A 589 28.49 35.61 10.85
CA VAL A 589 28.70 35.84 9.41
C VAL A 589 27.57 36.65 8.77
N GLY A 590 26.44 36.84 9.46
CA GLY A 590 25.32 37.63 8.95
C GLY A 590 24.17 37.83 9.95
N THR A 591 23.09 38.43 9.48
CA THR A 591 21.82 38.65 10.20
C THR A 591 20.66 38.04 9.43
N VAL A 592 19.63 37.60 10.14
CA VAL A 592 18.39 37.08 9.55
C VAL A 592 17.27 38.07 9.86
N ASP A 593 16.55 38.50 8.84
CA ASP A 593 15.38 39.35 9.02
C ASP A 593 14.12 38.54 9.39
N LYS A 594 13.00 39.24 9.67
CA LYS A 594 11.75 38.58 10.08
C LYS A 594 11.11 37.71 8.98
N SER A 595 11.50 37.89 7.72
CA SER A 595 11.02 37.10 6.60
C SER A 595 11.83 35.82 6.37
N GLY A 596 12.83 35.56 7.22
CA GLY A 596 13.74 34.43 7.09
C GLY A 596 14.86 34.69 6.08
N LYS A 597 14.99 35.88 5.51
CA LYS A 597 16.10 36.18 4.60
C LYS A 597 17.37 36.47 5.40
N ALA A 598 18.43 35.75 5.06
CA ALA A 598 19.75 35.92 5.65
C ALA A 598 20.63 36.83 4.79
N VAL A 599 21.24 37.83 5.41
CA VAL A 599 22.11 38.82 4.77
C VAL A 599 23.47 38.85 5.48
N GLY A 600 24.55 38.85 4.70
CA GLY A 600 25.92 38.86 5.22
C GLY A 600 26.33 40.23 5.76
N LEU A 601 27.45 40.29 6.47
CA LEU A 601 27.96 41.54 7.06
C LEU A 601 28.27 42.63 6.01
N ASN A 602 28.48 42.26 4.75
CA ASN A 602 28.70 43.14 3.60
C ASN A 602 27.45 43.37 2.75
N GLY A 603 26.27 42.91 3.20
CA GLY A 603 24.98 43.18 2.55
C GLY A 603 24.62 42.23 1.40
N GLU A 604 25.43 41.21 1.13
CA GLU A 604 25.10 40.12 0.21
C GLU A 604 24.01 39.20 0.79
N THR A 605 23.21 38.58 -0.07
CA THR A 605 22.23 37.59 0.38
C THR A 605 22.95 36.26 0.62
N LEU A 606 22.88 35.75 1.85
CA LEU A 606 23.45 34.46 2.23
C LEU A 606 22.49 33.30 1.91
N GLY A 607 21.18 33.53 2.02
CA GLY A 607 20.19 32.46 1.84
C GLY A 607 18.86 32.69 2.54
N SER A 608 18.10 31.60 2.70
CA SER A 608 16.89 31.50 3.52
C SER A 608 17.19 30.74 4.81
N ALA A 609 16.67 31.25 5.93
CA ALA A 609 16.66 30.57 7.22
C ALA A 609 15.51 29.56 7.25
N GLU A 610 15.84 28.29 7.48
CA GLU A 610 14.90 27.18 7.49
C GLU A 610 15.15 26.32 8.73
N LYS A 611 14.08 25.77 9.30
CA LYS A 611 14.23 24.74 10.33
C LYS A 611 14.63 23.42 9.67
N VAL A 612 15.59 22.74 10.25
CA VAL A 612 16.11 21.47 9.75
C VAL A 612 16.27 20.47 10.88
N MET A 613 16.13 19.19 10.53
CA MET A 613 16.52 18.07 11.38
C MET A 613 18.02 17.85 11.26
N VAL A 614 18.70 17.84 12.41
CA VAL A 614 20.12 17.54 12.53
C VAL A 614 20.28 16.22 13.29
N GLY A 615 21.03 15.28 12.70
CA GLY A 615 21.35 13.98 13.29
C GLY A 615 22.32 14.08 14.46
N SER A 616 22.55 12.96 15.15
CA SER A 616 23.53 12.86 16.25
C SER A 616 24.98 13.13 15.83
N ASP A 617 25.29 13.02 14.54
CA ASP A 617 26.57 13.35 13.90
C ASP A 617 26.71 14.84 13.52
N GLY A 618 25.66 15.65 13.72
CA GLY A 618 25.64 17.06 13.32
C GLY A 618 25.27 17.28 11.85
N LYS A 619 24.97 16.23 11.09
CA LYS A 619 24.57 16.35 9.69
C LYS A 619 23.11 16.76 9.57
N VAL A 620 22.79 17.61 8.59
CA VAL A 620 21.40 17.92 8.25
C VAL A 620 20.77 16.75 7.48
N LEU A 621 19.67 16.21 8.01
CA LEU A 621 18.95 15.06 7.46
C LEU A 621 17.70 15.47 6.66
N GLY A 622 17.13 16.63 6.95
CA GLY A 622 15.94 17.12 6.24
C GLY A 622 15.48 18.48 6.74
N SER A 623 14.48 19.05 6.07
CA SER A 623 13.81 20.31 6.43
C SER A 623 12.59 20.03 7.30
N VAL A 624 12.30 20.88 8.27
CA VAL A 624 11.12 20.77 9.13
C VAL A 624 10.04 21.71 8.59
N GLU A 625 8.95 21.14 8.11
CA GLU A 625 7.87 21.87 7.44
C GLU A 625 6.55 21.73 8.21
N GLU A 626 5.68 22.73 8.11
CA GLU A 626 4.30 22.65 8.59
C GLU A 626 3.40 22.05 7.50
N VAL A 627 2.67 20.99 7.85
CA VAL A 627 1.69 20.33 6.97
C VAL A 627 0.34 20.24 7.64
N VAL A 628 -0.72 20.21 6.84
CA VAL A 628 -2.08 19.95 7.33
C VAL A 628 -2.37 18.47 7.18
N ARG A 629 -2.76 17.81 8.28
CA ARG A 629 -3.22 16.42 8.27
C ARG A 629 -4.71 16.31 8.50
N ASP A 630 -5.38 15.44 7.75
CA ASP A 630 -6.78 15.09 8.01
C ASP A 630 -6.93 14.22 9.28
N ALA A 631 -8.17 13.85 9.62
CA ALA A 631 -8.46 13.01 10.78
C ALA A 631 -7.90 11.57 10.67
N SER A 632 -7.52 11.14 9.47
CA SER A 632 -6.86 9.86 9.20
C SER A 632 -5.32 10.00 9.31
N GLY A 633 -4.78 11.22 9.22
CA GLY A 633 -3.35 11.50 9.29
C GLY A 633 -2.70 11.74 7.92
N ASN A 634 -3.49 11.80 6.85
CA ASN A 634 -3.01 12.10 5.51
C ASN A 634 -2.67 13.58 5.37
N VAL A 635 -1.52 13.86 4.74
CA VAL A 635 -1.14 15.23 4.38
C VAL A 635 -2.07 15.73 3.27
N ILE A 636 -2.82 16.79 3.59
CA ILE A 636 -3.74 17.48 2.67
C ILE A 636 -3.00 18.56 1.89
N GLY A 637 -2.03 19.21 2.53
CA GLY A 637 -1.28 20.32 1.96
C GLY A 637 -0.19 20.83 2.90
N LYS A 638 0.67 21.69 2.36
CA LYS A 638 1.70 22.41 3.12
C LYS A 638 1.14 23.73 3.62
N VAL A 639 1.68 24.23 4.73
CA VAL A 639 1.34 25.57 5.22
C VAL A 639 2.37 26.54 4.66
N GLU A 640 1.91 27.50 3.87
CA GLU A 640 2.75 28.58 3.33
C GLU A 640 2.21 29.94 3.73
N GLU A 641 3.09 30.94 3.74
CA GLU A 641 2.71 32.33 3.91
C GLU A 641 2.22 32.93 2.59
N VAL A 642 1.00 33.46 2.60
CA VAL A 642 0.39 34.13 1.45
C VAL A 642 -0.06 35.51 1.84
N VAL A 643 -0.20 36.38 0.85
CA VAL A 643 -0.76 37.71 1.03
C VAL A 643 -2.21 37.71 0.60
N ARG A 644 -3.10 38.18 1.48
CA ARG A 644 -4.50 38.41 1.13
C ARG A 644 -4.86 39.89 1.17
N ASP A 645 -5.66 40.30 0.20
CA ASP A 645 -6.25 41.64 0.14
C ASP A 645 -7.38 41.79 1.19
N ALA A 646 -7.95 42.99 1.28
CA ALA A 646 -9.06 43.28 2.21
C ALA A 646 -10.35 42.50 1.89
N ASP A 647 -10.51 42.02 0.66
CA ASP A 647 -11.65 41.20 0.22
C ASP A 647 -11.41 39.71 0.45
N GLY A 648 -10.20 39.33 0.90
CA GLY A 648 -9.81 37.97 1.21
C GLY A 648 -9.21 37.18 0.03
N ASN A 649 -8.98 37.81 -1.12
CA ASN A 649 -8.35 37.16 -2.28
C ASN A 649 -6.85 37.03 -2.07
N VAL A 650 -6.26 35.95 -2.59
CA VAL A 650 -4.81 35.73 -2.55
C VAL A 650 -4.14 36.55 -3.65
N ILE A 651 -3.21 37.42 -3.25
CA ILE A 651 -2.43 38.29 -4.15
C ILE A 651 -1.16 37.56 -4.64
N GLY A 652 -0.53 36.81 -3.75
CA GLY A 652 0.72 36.11 -4.04
C GLY A 652 1.27 35.38 -2.81
N ARG A 653 2.33 34.60 -3.01
CA ARG A 653 3.05 33.90 -1.95
C ARG A 653 4.22 34.71 -1.45
N VAL A 654 4.54 34.58 -0.17
CA VAL A 654 5.71 35.23 0.42
C VAL A 654 6.92 34.33 0.26
N VAL A 655 7.98 34.85 -0.38
CA VAL A 655 9.26 34.17 -0.54
C VAL A 655 10.38 35.17 -0.27
N ASN A 656 11.22 34.93 0.74
CA ASN A 656 12.35 35.80 1.11
C ASN A 656 11.97 37.28 1.32
N GLY A 657 10.80 37.51 1.94
CA GLY A 657 10.28 38.86 2.22
C GLY A 657 9.69 39.59 1.01
N GLN A 658 9.64 38.92 -0.15
CA GLN A 658 8.98 39.40 -1.35
C GLN A 658 7.68 38.66 -1.60
N VAL A 659 6.73 39.31 -2.24
CA VAL A 659 5.45 38.73 -2.61
C VAL A 659 5.49 38.41 -4.08
N ILE A 660 5.33 37.14 -4.41
CA ILE A 660 5.41 36.60 -5.76
C ILE A 660 4.01 36.19 -6.22
N ASP A 661 3.56 36.72 -7.35
CA ASP A 661 2.28 36.34 -7.96
C ASP A 661 2.33 34.94 -8.59
N ALA A 662 1.19 34.47 -9.13
CA ALA A 662 1.08 33.17 -9.78
C ALA A 662 1.98 33.03 -11.04
N ASP A 663 2.36 34.15 -11.66
CA ASP A 663 3.22 34.21 -12.85
C ASP A 663 4.72 34.27 -12.49
N GLY A 664 5.05 34.33 -11.20
CA GLY A 664 6.42 34.40 -10.71
C GLY A 664 6.99 35.82 -10.60
N ASN A 665 6.19 36.86 -10.77
CA ASN A 665 6.64 38.24 -10.66
C ASN A 665 6.57 38.75 -9.21
N VAL A 666 7.56 39.56 -8.84
CA VAL A 666 7.56 40.25 -7.54
C VAL A 666 6.58 41.41 -7.60
N VAL A 667 5.49 41.31 -6.84
CA VAL A 667 4.42 42.32 -6.77
C VAL A 667 4.51 43.23 -5.55
N GLY A 668 5.25 42.82 -4.51
CA GLY A 668 5.44 43.65 -3.31
C GLY A 668 6.51 43.13 -2.36
N THR A 669 6.71 43.87 -1.27
CA THR A 669 7.63 43.54 -0.16
C THR A 669 6.88 43.50 1.15
N VAL A 670 7.20 42.52 1.99
CA VAL A 670 6.62 42.35 3.33
C VAL A 670 7.31 43.29 4.32
N ASN A 671 6.52 44.05 5.06
CA ASN A 671 6.99 44.92 6.13
C ASN A 671 7.08 44.17 7.47
N ASP A 672 7.81 44.76 8.42
CA ASP A 672 8.04 44.25 9.77
C ASP A 672 6.77 44.01 10.63
N ASP A 673 5.64 44.60 10.25
CA ASP A 673 4.33 44.49 10.91
C ASP A 673 3.38 43.49 10.23
N GLY A 674 3.86 42.82 9.18
CA GLY A 674 3.11 41.85 8.37
C GLY A 674 2.23 42.48 7.29
N SER A 675 2.25 43.81 7.12
CA SER A 675 1.65 44.46 5.95
C SER A 675 2.51 44.28 4.71
N VAL A 676 1.91 44.30 3.53
CA VAL A 676 2.63 44.16 2.26
C VAL A 676 2.53 45.47 1.49
N THR A 677 3.68 46.01 1.09
CA THR A 677 3.76 47.20 0.23
C THR A 677 4.03 46.77 -1.20
N GLY A 678 3.19 47.19 -2.14
CA GLY A 678 3.35 46.95 -3.56
C GLY A 678 4.51 47.73 -4.16
N THR A 679 4.91 47.35 -5.37
CA THR A 679 5.97 48.06 -6.13
C THR A 679 5.62 49.53 -6.43
N ASP A 680 4.34 49.88 -6.36
CA ASP A 680 3.80 51.24 -6.50
C ASP A 680 3.72 52.03 -5.17
N GLY A 681 4.12 51.41 -4.05
CA GLY A 681 4.08 52.00 -2.71
C GLY A 681 2.73 51.90 -1.99
N GLN A 682 1.72 51.23 -2.57
CA GLN A 682 0.43 51.00 -1.90
C GLN A 682 0.45 49.78 -1.01
N ILE A 683 -0.40 49.74 0.02
CA ILE A 683 -0.58 48.52 0.81
C ILE A 683 -1.44 47.54 0.02
N LEU A 684 -0.88 46.39 -0.32
CA LEU A 684 -1.57 45.35 -1.08
C LEU A 684 -2.44 44.47 -0.17
N GLY A 685 -1.96 44.16 1.02
CA GLY A 685 -2.64 43.22 1.91
C GLY A 685 -1.85 42.89 3.15
N ARG A 686 -2.23 41.80 3.80
CA ARG A 686 -1.57 41.27 4.99
C ARG A 686 -1.12 39.82 4.78
N VAL A 687 0.01 39.47 5.37
CA VAL A 687 0.51 38.09 5.38
C VAL A 687 -0.36 37.23 6.30
N GLU A 688 -0.80 36.08 5.79
CA GLU A 688 -1.56 35.05 6.51
C GLU A 688 -1.02 33.66 6.17
N LYS A 689 -1.19 32.71 7.09
CA LYS A 689 -0.91 31.30 6.82
C LYS A 689 -2.05 30.67 6.03
N ALA A 690 -1.71 30.07 4.89
CA ALA A 690 -2.66 29.35 4.05
C ALA A 690 -2.22 27.91 3.83
N VAL A 691 -3.20 27.06 3.50
CA VAL A 691 -2.96 25.67 3.15
C VAL A 691 -2.84 25.58 1.63
N VAL A 692 -1.74 25.00 1.17
CA VAL A 692 -1.40 24.90 -0.25
C VAL A 692 -1.31 23.42 -0.64
N ASP A 693 -1.97 23.03 -1.73
CA ASP A 693 -1.90 21.67 -2.26
C ASP A 693 -0.54 21.38 -2.93
N SER A 694 -0.34 20.14 -3.40
CA SER A 694 0.90 19.74 -4.07
C SER A 694 1.18 20.46 -5.39
N GLN A 695 0.19 21.17 -5.95
CA GLN A 695 0.30 21.94 -7.18
C GLN A 695 0.59 23.43 -6.91
N GLY A 696 0.62 23.85 -5.64
CA GLY A 696 0.82 25.24 -5.27
C GLY A 696 -0.46 26.06 -5.16
N ASN A 697 -1.64 25.44 -5.24
CA ASN A 697 -2.91 26.16 -5.12
C ASN A 697 -3.32 26.29 -3.66
N VAL A 698 -3.83 27.48 -3.30
CA VAL A 698 -4.37 27.71 -1.97
C VAL A 698 -5.75 27.03 -1.83
N ILE A 699 -5.85 26.08 -0.91
CA ILE A 699 -7.07 25.29 -0.65
C ILE A 699 -7.76 25.62 0.68
N GLY A 700 -7.10 26.41 1.55
CA GLY A 700 -7.66 26.78 2.85
C GLY A 700 -6.85 27.82 3.61
N ARG A 701 -7.34 28.13 4.82
CA ARG A 701 -6.73 29.06 5.79
C ARG A 701 -6.41 28.30 7.07
N VAL A 702 -5.37 28.75 7.77
CA VAL A 702 -5.00 28.21 9.09
C VAL A 702 -5.48 29.17 10.18
N ASN A 703 -6.30 28.66 11.09
CA ASN A 703 -6.76 29.40 12.25
C ASN A 703 -5.67 29.45 13.34
N ALA A 704 -5.81 30.40 14.27
CA ALA A 704 -4.86 30.59 15.37
C ALA A 704 -4.78 29.40 16.34
N ASP A 705 -5.79 28.53 16.36
CA ASP A 705 -5.82 27.29 17.15
C ASP A 705 -5.13 26.10 16.44
N GLY A 706 -4.54 26.32 15.26
CA GLY A 706 -3.89 25.29 14.45
C GLY A 706 -4.85 24.45 13.60
N THR A 707 -6.14 24.79 13.56
CA THR A 707 -7.09 24.14 12.66
C THR A 707 -7.01 24.72 11.25
N ALA A 708 -6.99 23.85 10.25
CA ALA A 708 -7.06 24.23 8.85
C ALA A 708 -8.52 24.15 8.37
N VAL A 709 -9.00 25.21 7.74
CA VAL A 709 -10.37 25.30 7.22
C VAL A 709 -10.34 25.69 5.74
N ALA A 710 -11.21 25.06 4.95
CA ALA A 710 -11.44 25.44 3.55
C ALA A 710 -12.18 26.79 3.46
N GLU A 711 -12.21 27.39 2.28
CA GLU A 711 -12.91 28.67 2.07
C GLU A 711 -14.42 28.60 2.32
N ASP A 712 -15.02 27.40 2.22
CA ASP A 712 -16.43 27.14 2.56
C ASP A 712 -16.68 26.93 4.06
N GLY A 713 -15.63 26.99 4.90
CA GLY A 713 -15.69 26.78 6.34
C GLY A 713 -15.60 25.31 6.78
N ARG A 714 -15.44 24.37 5.86
CA ARG A 714 -15.21 22.95 6.19
C ARG A 714 -13.84 22.77 6.84
N VAL A 715 -13.77 22.03 7.95
CA VAL A 715 -12.50 21.64 8.56
C VAL A 715 -11.77 20.69 7.61
N LEU A 716 -10.57 21.08 7.20
CA LEU A 716 -9.65 20.26 6.42
C LEU A 716 -8.90 19.32 7.35
N GLY A 717 -8.33 19.85 8.43
CA GLY A 717 -7.44 19.09 9.29
C GLY A 717 -6.77 19.92 10.39
N THR A 718 -5.71 19.38 10.96
CA THR A 718 -4.85 20.05 11.95
C THR A 718 -3.46 20.27 11.39
N VAL A 719 -2.86 21.42 11.71
CA VAL A 719 -1.48 21.72 11.35
C VAL A 719 -0.54 20.95 12.28
N GLU A 720 0.38 20.19 11.68
CA GLU A 720 1.44 19.47 12.36
C GLU A 720 2.79 19.76 11.68
N GLN A 721 3.87 19.69 12.45
CA GLN A 721 5.22 19.72 11.89
C GLN A 721 5.61 18.32 11.43
N THR A 722 6.21 18.25 10.25
CA THR A 722 6.80 17.04 9.68
C THR A 722 8.23 17.30 9.27
N VAL A 723 9.00 16.24 9.06
CA VAL A 723 10.36 16.35 8.54
C VAL A 723 10.36 15.84 7.11
N LEU A 724 10.80 16.69 6.17
CA LEU A 724 10.96 16.34 4.77
C LEU A 724 12.42 16.04 4.45
N GLY A 725 12.67 15.00 3.68
CA GLY A 725 13.99 14.65 3.16
C GLY A 725 14.46 15.62 2.08
N ALA A 726 15.66 15.38 1.58
CA ALA A 726 16.25 16.18 0.49
C ALA A 726 15.47 16.06 -0.83
N ASP A 727 14.70 14.98 -1.00
CA ASP A 727 13.78 14.74 -2.11
C ASP A 727 12.41 15.45 -1.95
N GLY A 728 12.19 16.10 -0.81
CA GLY A 728 10.94 16.78 -0.47
C GLY A 728 9.81 15.84 -0.03
N GLN A 729 10.09 14.54 0.12
CA GLN A 729 9.14 13.58 0.70
C GLN A 729 9.26 13.56 2.23
N GLU A 730 8.24 13.09 2.94
CA GLU A 730 8.36 12.91 4.39
C GLU A 730 9.44 11.88 4.69
N LEU A 731 10.34 12.20 5.61
CA LEU A 731 11.33 11.25 6.07
C LEU A 731 10.65 10.05 6.73
N ASP A 732 11.15 8.87 6.43
CA ASP A 732 10.75 7.64 7.12
C ASP A 732 11.42 7.54 8.51
N GLU A 733 11.12 6.45 9.23
CA GLU A 733 11.67 6.19 10.56
C GLU A 733 13.20 6.29 10.57
N MET A 734 13.73 7.13 11.46
CA MET A 734 15.16 7.34 11.63
C MET A 734 15.72 6.40 12.70
N THR A 735 16.94 5.93 12.51
CA THR A 735 17.65 5.08 13.46
C THR A 735 19.10 5.52 13.63
N GLU A 736 19.67 5.25 14.81
CA GLU A 736 21.09 5.46 15.04
C GLU A 736 21.86 4.23 14.57
N VAL A 737 22.95 4.46 13.85
CA VAL A 737 23.84 3.40 13.36
C VAL A 737 25.25 3.62 13.84
N VAL A 738 25.95 2.50 14.04
CA VAL A 738 27.36 2.50 14.37
C VAL A 738 28.15 2.19 13.10
N ARG A 739 29.07 3.08 12.72
CA ARG A 739 29.92 2.95 11.55
C ARG A 739 31.38 2.69 11.94
N ASP A 740 32.08 1.92 11.12
CA ASP A 740 33.53 1.74 11.24
C ASP A 740 34.30 2.98 10.74
N ALA A 741 35.62 2.93 10.83
CA ALA A 741 36.50 4.02 10.40
C ALA A 741 36.49 4.26 8.88
N ASP A 742 36.10 3.26 8.10
CA ASP A 742 35.98 3.35 6.64
C ASP A 742 34.59 3.88 6.21
N GLY A 743 33.70 4.08 7.19
CA GLY A 743 32.35 4.57 6.99
C GLY A 743 31.34 3.48 6.66
N ASN A 744 31.64 2.19 6.83
CA ASN A 744 30.66 1.11 6.65
C ASN A 744 29.79 0.93 7.90
N VAL A 745 28.53 0.58 7.71
CA VAL A 745 27.62 0.28 8.83
C VAL A 745 28.01 -1.06 9.46
N ILE A 746 28.34 -1.04 10.75
CA ILE A 746 28.57 -2.22 11.59
C ILE A 746 27.24 -2.79 12.06
N GLY A 747 26.32 -1.93 12.48
CA GLY A 747 25.00 -2.31 12.98
C GLY A 747 24.22 -1.12 13.50
N ARG A 748 22.97 -1.34 13.91
CA ARG A 748 22.09 -0.32 14.50
C ARG A 748 22.32 -0.22 16.01
N LEU A 749 22.17 0.97 16.57
CA LEU A 749 22.31 1.23 17.99
C LEU A 749 20.94 1.21 18.68
N VAL A 750 20.71 0.19 19.51
CA VAL A 750 19.48 -0.01 20.29
C VAL A 750 19.85 -0.14 21.76
N ASP A 751 19.44 0.82 22.60
CA ASP A 751 19.70 0.84 24.05
C ASP A 751 21.18 0.61 24.43
N GLY A 752 22.10 1.24 23.70
CA GLY A 752 23.56 1.12 23.90
C GLY A 752 24.18 -0.16 23.33
N LYS A 753 23.38 -1.05 22.73
CA LYS A 753 23.85 -2.26 22.05
C LYS A 753 23.84 -2.08 20.54
N VAL A 754 24.85 -2.63 19.89
CA VAL A 754 24.96 -2.69 18.43
C VAL A 754 24.33 -3.99 17.95
N VAL A 755 23.32 -3.91 17.09
CA VAL A 755 22.60 -5.06 16.53
C VAL A 755 22.83 -5.18 15.02
N ASP A 756 22.96 -6.41 14.52
CA ASP A 756 23.11 -6.69 13.08
C ASP A 756 21.78 -6.57 12.31
N ALA A 757 21.80 -6.88 11.00
CA ALA A 757 20.62 -6.85 10.14
C ALA A 757 19.51 -7.80 10.63
N LYS A 758 19.91 -8.89 11.29
CA LYS A 758 19.05 -9.95 11.84
C LYS A 758 18.66 -9.68 13.29
N GLY A 759 19.01 -8.50 13.83
CA GLY A 759 18.72 -8.08 15.21
C GLY A 759 19.55 -8.78 16.30
N ASN A 760 20.56 -9.58 15.94
CA ASN A 760 21.46 -10.16 16.94
C ASN A 760 22.36 -9.07 17.51
N VAL A 761 22.58 -9.12 18.83
CA VAL A 761 23.51 -8.22 19.49
C VAL A 761 24.94 -8.59 19.10
N ILE A 762 25.58 -7.70 18.34
CA ILE A 762 27.00 -7.76 17.98
C ILE A 762 27.84 -7.42 19.21
N GLY A 763 27.48 -6.35 19.93
CA GLY A 763 28.21 -5.88 21.09
C GLY A 763 27.55 -4.67 21.76
N GLU A 764 28.25 -4.08 22.72
CA GLU A 764 27.85 -2.86 23.41
C GLU A 764 28.79 -1.71 23.01
N LEU A 765 28.24 -0.54 22.73
CA LEU A 765 29.00 0.65 22.40
C LEU A 765 29.54 1.30 23.69
N LYS A 766 30.85 1.34 23.87
CA LYS A 766 31.53 1.98 25.01
C LYS A 766 32.72 2.78 24.53
N ASP A 767 32.75 4.07 24.88
CA ASP A 767 33.88 4.98 24.62
C ASP A 767 34.39 4.96 23.16
N GLY A 768 33.48 4.96 22.18
CA GLY A 768 33.83 4.93 20.74
C GLY A 768 34.35 3.57 20.26
N LYS A 769 34.02 2.48 20.96
CA LYS A 769 34.36 1.09 20.62
C LYS A 769 33.14 0.18 20.75
N VAL A 770 33.07 -0.84 19.92
CA VAL A 770 32.08 -1.91 20.04
C VAL A 770 32.73 -3.10 20.75
N VAL A 771 32.17 -3.51 21.89
CA VAL A 771 32.74 -4.54 22.76
C VAL A 771 31.74 -5.70 22.90
N ASP A 772 32.19 -6.94 22.72
CA ASP A 772 31.33 -8.11 22.88
C ASP A 772 31.03 -8.43 24.36
N SER A 773 30.18 -9.43 24.59
CA SER A 773 29.79 -9.87 25.95
C SER A 773 30.95 -10.44 26.78
N SER A 774 32.09 -10.76 26.15
CA SER A 774 33.31 -11.24 26.81
C SER A 774 34.31 -10.11 27.10
N GLY A 775 34.03 -8.87 26.68
CA GLY A 775 34.92 -7.73 26.83
C GLY A 775 35.93 -7.56 25.69
N LYS A 776 35.83 -8.35 24.61
CA LYS A 776 36.70 -8.24 23.44
C LYS A 776 36.19 -7.13 22.52
N ILE A 777 37.12 -6.31 22.04
CA ILE A 777 36.82 -5.23 21.10
C ILE A 777 36.57 -5.83 19.70
N ILE A 778 35.39 -5.56 19.16
CA ILE A 778 34.97 -5.92 17.80
C ILE A 778 35.39 -4.84 16.81
N ALA A 779 35.20 -3.57 17.16
CA ALA A 779 35.55 -2.42 16.34
C ALA A 779 36.06 -1.25 17.19
N ASN A 780 37.04 -0.52 16.66
CA ASN A 780 37.63 0.68 17.27
C ASN A 780 37.34 1.90 16.39
N ASN A 781 37.35 3.10 17.00
CA ASN A 781 37.12 4.37 16.32
C ASN A 781 35.78 4.40 15.57
N VAL A 782 34.75 3.87 16.21
CA VAL A 782 33.42 3.84 15.61
C VAL A 782 32.73 5.18 15.78
N SER A 783 31.97 5.58 14.77
CA SER A 783 31.12 6.76 14.81
C SER A 783 29.65 6.36 14.92
N VAL A 784 28.83 7.25 15.46
CA VAL A 784 27.37 7.10 15.49
C VAL A 784 26.79 8.17 14.58
N SER A 785 25.98 7.74 13.60
CA SER A 785 25.20 8.64 12.74
C SER A 785 23.72 8.30 12.83
N THR A 786 22.87 9.26 12.48
CA THR A 786 21.42 9.07 12.39
C THR A 786 21.02 9.01 10.93
N GLU A 787 20.31 7.96 10.54
CA GLU A 787 19.97 7.69 9.14
C GLU A 787 18.61 7.01 9.00
N SER A 788 18.08 7.01 7.77
CA SER A 788 16.83 6.31 7.45
C SER A 788 16.97 4.81 7.73
N ARG A 789 16.01 4.26 8.47
CA ARG A 789 16.00 2.84 8.83
C ARG A 789 15.98 1.92 7.61
N GLY A 790 15.27 2.31 6.54
CA GLY A 790 15.20 1.56 5.29
C GLY A 790 16.56 1.49 4.59
N ASP A 791 17.23 2.64 4.43
CA ASP A 791 18.55 2.73 3.77
C ASP A 791 19.61 1.93 4.51
N VAL A 792 19.58 1.99 5.85
CA VAL A 792 20.49 1.25 6.71
C VAL A 792 20.28 -0.25 6.56
N ALA A 793 19.03 -0.72 6.49
CA ALA A 793 18.73 -2.13 6.29
C ALA A 793 19.25 -2.61 4.91
N ALA A 794 19.06 -1.81 3.86
CA ALA A 794 19.59 -2.12 2.53
C ALA A 794 21.13 -2.20 2.52
N GLN A 795 21.82 -1.22 3.12
CA GLN A 795 23.29 -1.24 3.24
C GLN A 795 23.80 -2.45 4.03
N LEU A 796 23.14 -2.80 5.15
CA LEU A 796 23.52 -3.95 5.95
C LEU A 796 23.37 -5.27 5.18
N ARG A 797 22.31 -5.44 4.39
CA ARG A 797 22.14 -6.60 3.52
C ARG A 797 23.19 -6.68 2.42
N GLN A 798 23.51 -5.56 1.76
CA GLN A 798 24.59 -5.50 0.77
C GLN A 798 25.94 -5.88 1.39
N ASN A 799 26.21 -5.40 2.60
CA ASN A 799 27.43 -5.74 3.33
C ASN A 799 27.47 -7.23 3.69
N GLU A 800 26.35 -7.84 4.10
CA GLU A 800 26.26 -9.29 4.35
C GLU A 800 26.45 -10.10 3.07
N ALA A 801 25.80 -9.72 1.95
CA ALA A 801 25.97 -10.37 0.65
C ALA A 801 27.44 -10.30 0.19
N ALA A 802 28.08 -9.13 0.29
CA ALA A 802 29.50 -8.95 -0.03
C ALA A 802 30.45 -9.75 0.89
N LYS A 803 30.02 -10.02 2.13
CA LYS A 803 30.76 -10.84 3.10
C LYS A 803 30.66 -12.34 2.77
N ILE A 804 29.53 -12.77 2.22
CA ILE A 804 29.32 -14.14 1.71
C ILE A 804 30.15 -14.35 0.44
N THR A 805 30.30 -13.34 -0.42
CA THR A 805 31.19 -13.43 -1.60
C THR A 805 32.67 -13.49 -1.23
N ARG A 806 33.06 -12.95 -0.06
CA ARG A 806 34.42 -13.06 0.49
C ARG A 806 34.58 -14.35 1.31
N GLU A 807 34.20 -15.48 0.75
CA GLU A 807 34.54 -16.77 1.32
C GLU A 807 36.02 -17.09 1.02
N VAL A 808 36.89 -16.58 1.91
CA VAL A 808 38.29 -16.97 2.14
C VAL A 808 39.03 -17.61 0.94
N ASP A 809 39.79 -16.80 0.21
CA ASP A 809 40.76 -17.32 -0.75
C ASP A 809 41.79 -18.20 -0.02
N TYR A 810 41.87 -19.46 -0.41
CA TYR A 810 42.92 -20.38 0.01
C TYR A 810 43.89 -20.55 -1.14
N VAL A 811 45.18 -20.29 -0.90
CA VAL A 811 46.22 -20.68 -1.86
C VAL A 811 46.83 -21.99 -1.40
N GLU A 812 46.77 -22.96 -2.30
CA GLU A 812 47.50 -24.21 -2.19
C GLU A 812 48.89 -24.01 -2.79
N PHE A 813 49.94 -24.22 -1.99
CA PHE A 813 51.30 -24.19 -2.50
C PHE A 813 52.07 -25.43 -2.06
N ILE A 814 53.00 -25.83 -2.91
CA ILE A 814 53.99 -26.87 -2.63
C ILE A 814 55.23 -26.16 -2.10
N PRO A 815 55.57 -26.27 -0.81
CA PRO A 815 56.81 -25.71 -0.30
C PRO A 815 57.97 -26.45 -0.98
N GLY A 816 58.77 -25.74 -1.79
CA GLY A 816 59.90 -26.33 -2.49
C GLY A 816 60.92 -26.94 -1.52
N GLY A 817 60.97 -28.27 -1.46
CA GLY A 817 61.97 -29.05 -0.72
C GLY A 817 62.95 -29.71 -1.70
N GLY A 818 64.25 -29.56 -1.44
CA GLY A 818 65.29 -30.14 -2.28
C GLY A 818 65.33 -31.66 -2.16
N GLY A 819 65.01 -32.34 -3.27
CA GLY A 819 65.62 -33.59 -3.77
C GLY A 819 65.53 -34.90 -2.97
N ASP A 820 65.60 -34.89 -1.64
CA ASP A 820 65.97 -36.10 -0.88
C ASP A 820 64.87 -36.62 0.07
N GLU A 821 63.70 -36.01 0.10
CA GLU A 821 62.54 -36.51 0.87
C GLU A 821 61.29 -36.60 -0.03
N GLY A 822 60.73 -37.81 -0.15
CA GLY A 822 59.58 -38.10 -1.00
C GLY A 822 58.29 -37.38 -0.60
N ILE A 823 57.43 -37.17 -1.62
CA ILE A 823 56.06 -36.61 -1.59
C ILE A 823 55.86 -35.49 -0.55
N VAL A 824 56.10 -34.25 -0.97
CA VAL A 824 55.77 -33.06 -0.19
C VAL A 824 54.25 -32.87 -0.19
N PRO A 825 53.56 -32.83 0.97
CA PRO A 825 52.13 -32.58 1.01
C PRO A 825 51.81 -31.12 0.67
N VAL A 826 50.78 -30.92 -0.16
CA VAL A 826 50.22 -29.61 -0.47
C VAL A 826 49.73 -28.95 0.81
N LYS A 827 50.18 -27.71 1.08
CA LYS A 827 49.69 -26.92 2.22
C LYS A 827 48.68 -25.89 1.73
N ARG A 828 47.50 -25.92 2.34
CA ARG A 828 46.41 -24.97 2.11
C ARG A 828 46.49 -23.88 3.16
N VAL A 829 46.69 -22.63 2.75
CA VAL A 829 46.87 -21.49 3.66
C VAL A 829 45.90 -20.38 3.30
N ARG A 830 45.32 -19.76 4.33
CA ARG A 830 44.38 -18.64 4.22
C ARG A 830 45.10 -17.39 3.70
N LEU A 831 44.61 -16.76 2.62
CA LEU A 831 45.02 -15.39 2.30
C LEU A 831 44.43 -14.46 3.37
N GLN A 832 45.29 -13.78 4.10
CA GLN A 832 44.96 -12.63 4.94
C GLN A 832 45.75 -11.42 4.47
#